data_AF-A0AAW3QWC3-F1
#
_entry.id   AF-A0AAW3QWC3-F1
#
_cell.length_a   1.000
_cell.length_b   1.000
_cell.length_c   1.000
_cell.angle_alpha   90.00
_cell.angle_beta   90.00
_cell.angle_gamma   90.00
#
_symmetry.space_group_name_H-M   'P 1'
#
loop_
_entity.id
_entity.type
_entity.pdbx_description
1 polymer ?
#
loop_
_entity_poly.entity_id
_entity_poly.type
_entity_poly.pdbx_seq_one_letter_code
_entity_poly.pdbx_strand_id
1 'polypeptide(L)'
;MKDHILESPAFAGDRPPLWAAFDPEWYRTRYGQRLRQEARDGADASELDLSDEGLERHWKQYGARAGFSPNRFFDEEWYLRQNPDVREGIRLGIFDSGFLHYCESGFRSRSPHWLFSEENYFSCNPDLSPHVLKSQGFCNGYDHYLAIGDQEHRKSHAFFDPEVFRAASMTERQHYDFAIGDFVQFIRFSSAGRRRSSWYFDPQWYLSRYPDVIEDLKNNRYQSPLHHYLTNGNPTAFDPNPWFSEAFYAEHYPDVGEVVTQGRFRNGYEHFIRFGISEKRQPQAGVDLAGFLRQSGIQRLLRQPHIPDIFALWVQSQGSPTPDEALEASEEQYQLLDLQRAQTLIPSLVRAPLDFQPVTAPDITVILTVSNQFQETLSTLAALHANNDRNLQVILVDAGSTDETAQIERFVRGVHIVRPPYRTTHAEQRGLGLELARAEIVLLVSAGVQPFPGALKIALEAFADPQVWAVGGQSLGLDGRVREAGSVIWRNAGFTPFGIGMRANEPEIAFRRWVDGFTGGLLFCRRSALRTHNHLTLGGIGPEAEMLAICLSLRQAGGKILYDPDVIDRSPPEPAIAADLRARNESWLKRRFSGLLSRQPLPGTSLMRARSAFGTSGILFLCQQLPHPVLGTPSLRHRDMMIGLSRLGYRVTVFPLDGTLHDGVATALDFPPEIELMDDCDLSELPGFLRDRADCFDAVWIGGVQTLQQAAPVLQQHSRSLPKLGIVADIHAGPARERHLRRRVGALNDRDLFLDDLELDTDQVWLTQAVVVGNEEEKADLEALGLTSIRVIGHPPISSMLSPSFEERSGILLALPVHTSGDAVHDGLHFFIHDVLSKLDRDLPPEATVLLAGYRSEQIDLSAFTRYRRLEAFPEEADLTALYRSRRILVEPARVLAAAPREVLDAAAAGLPSVLSESVCHTLGWEDGQTCLSGGFCDPDRFAKAVIRLYTDVGLWNTISRQAQSVMDADAAHSSFYEDLKDVLSVAAGTTPLIPSTAPLRPQKVPEVQAAFAPAPIRLQPRRLTTGNV
;
A
#
# COMPACT_ATOMS: atom_id res chain seq x y z
N MET A 1 -0.67 -38.45 36.96
CA MET A 1 -1.42 -37.25 36.49
C MET A 1 -0.66 -35.96 36.73
N LYS A 2 -0.22 -35.64 37.97
CA LYS A 2 0.71 -34.51 38.22
C LYS A 2 2.04 -34.69 37.47
N ASP A 3 2.55 -35.92 37.43
CA ASP A 3 3.78 -36.26 36.68
C ASP A 3 3.59 -36.16 35.16
N HIS A 4 2.45 -36.61 34.60
CA HIS A 4 2.17 -36.50 33.15
C HIS A 4 1.97 -35.07 32.63
N ILE A 5 1.37 -34.18 33.43
CA ILE A 5 1.22 -32.77 33.06
C ILE A 5 2.58 -32.08 33.11
N LEU A 6 3.42 -32.35 34.13
CA LEU A 6 4.75 -31.74 34.25
C LEU A 6 5.78 -32.32 33.27
N GLU A 7 5.60 -33.55 32.79
CA GLU A 7 6.40 -34.17 31.74
C GLU A 7 5.96 -33.76 30.32
N SER A 8 4.86 -33.01 30.18
CA SER A 8 4.37 -32.60 28.87
C SER A 8 5.31 -31.59 28.20
N PRO A 9 5.55 -31.71 26.87
CA PRO A 9 6.29 -30.73 26.10
C PRO A 9 5.75 -29.29 26.20
N ALA A 10 4.48 -29.09 26.55
CA ALA A 10 3.87 -27.77 26.74
C ALA A 10 4.44 -27.02 27.96
N PHE A 11 5.07 -27.71 28.91
CA PHE A 11 5.65 -27.16 30.13
C PHE A 11 7.18 -27.17 30.14
N ALA A 12 7.81 -27.43 28.98
CA ALA A 12 9.27 -27.48 28.86
C ALA A 12 9.95 -26.10 28.91
N GLY A 13 9.18 -24.99 28.89
CA GLY A 13 9.67 -23.62 29.00
C GLY A 13 9.63 -23.06 30.43
N ASP A 14 10.26 -21.90 30.65
CA ASP A 14 10.40 -21.27 31.98
C ASP A 14 9.06 -20.81 32.60
N ARG A 15 7.99 -20.70 31.79
CA ARG A 15 6.65 -20.26 32.23
C ARG A 15 5.58 -21.29 31.82
N PRO A 16 4.77 -21.79 32.76
CA PRO A 16 3.64 -22.66 32.42
C PRO A 16 2.53 -21.85 31.71
N PRO A 17 1.90 -22.41 30.66
CA PRO A 17 0.81 -21.72 29.95
C PRO A 17 -0.40 -21.42 30.84
N LEU A 18 -1.06 -20.27 30.63
CA LEU A 18 -2.22 -19.86 31.45
C LEU A 18 -3.41 -20.81 31.32
N TRP A 19 -3.63 -21.34 30.11
CA TRP A 19 -4.71 -22.29 29.84
C TRP A 19 -4.50 -23.65 30.51
N ALA A 20 -3.31 -23.94 31.03
CA ALA A 20 -2.99 -25.19 31.69
C ALA A 20 -3.31 -25.20 33.20
N ALA A 21 -3.51 -24.03 33.81
CA ALA A 21 -3.72 -23.91 35.25
C ALA A 21 -5.16 -24.29 35.66
N PHE A 22 -5.34 -25.02 36.76
CA PHE A 22 -6.67 -25.27 37.31
C PHE A 22 -7.20 -23.98 37.98
N ASP A 23 -8.47 -23.62 37.71
CA ASP A 23 -9.09 -22.43 38.27
C ASP A 23 -10.20 -22.80 39.28
N PRO A 24 -9.90 -22.83 40.60
CA PRO A 24 -10.85 -23.28 41.61
C PRO A 24 -12.04 -22.32 41.77
N GLU A 25 -11.85 -21.01 41.57
CA GLU A 25 -12.92 -20.00 41.66
C GLU A 25 -13.94 -20.21 40.53
N TRP A 26 -13.45 -20.36 39.31
CA TRP A 26 -14.28 -20.61 38.14
C TRP A 26 -14.95 -21.97 38.22
N TYR A 27 -14.22 -23.02 38.58
CA TYR A 27 -14.74 -24.38 38.67
C TYR A 27 -15.89 -24.48 39.68
N ARG A 28 -15.73 -23.86 40.86
CA ARG A 28 -16.77 -23.76 41.89
C ARG A 28 -18.03 -23.07 41.38
N THR A 29 -17.86 -22.02 40.58
CA THR A 29 -18.97 -21.25 40.01
C THR A 29 -19.68 -22.02 38.90
N ARG A 30 -18.93 -22.60 37.97
CA ARG A 30 -19.44 -23.31 36.79
C ARG A 30 -20.19 -24.60 37.15
N TYR A 31 -19.60 -25.41 38.03
CA TYR A 31 -20.13 -26.74 38.39
C TYR A 31 -20.83 -26.76 39.76
N GLY A 32 -21.02 -25.61 40.39
CA GLY A 32 -21.51 -25.51 41.77
C GLY A 32 -22.85 -26.22 42.04
N GLN A 33 -23.79 -26.23 41.09
CA GLN A 33 -25.04 -27.00 41.26
C GLN A 33 -24.79 -28.51 41.26
N ARG A 34 -23.92 -28.99 40.36
CA ARG A 34 -23.59 -30.40 40.21
C ARG A 34 -22.73 -30.90 41.36
N LEU A 35 -21.74 -30.12 41.80
CA LEU A 35 -20.95 -30.40 43.00
C LEU A 35 -21.83 -30.47 44.26
N ARG A 36 -22.83 -29.58 44.39
CA ARG A 36 -23.81 -29.64 45.51
C ARG A 36 -24.73 -30.85 45.42
N GLN A 37 -25.05 -31.33 44.22
CA GLN A 37 -25.86 -32.53 44.03
C GLN A 37 -25.05 -33.79 44.34
N GLU A 38 -23.81 -33.88 43.85
CA GLU A 38 -22.87 -34.95 44.16
C GLU A 38 -22.59 -35.04 45.67
N ALA A 39 -22.43 -33.90 46.35
CA ALA A 39 -22.30 -33.83 47.80
C ALA A 39 -23.57 -34.28 48.56
N ARG A 40 -24.76 -34.27 47.94
CA ARG A 40 -26.04 -34.70 48.54
C ARG A 40 -26.34 -36.18 48.29
N ASP A 41 -25.94 -36.70 47.12
CA ASP A 41 -26.27 -38.06 46.66
C ASP A 41 -25.20 -39.10 47.09
N GLY A 42 -24.05 -38.66 47.61
CA GLY A 42 -22.98 -39.53 48.12
C GLY A 42 -23.29 -40.20 49.47
N ALA A 43 -22.85 -41.45 49.65
CA ALA A 43 -23.04 -42.23 50.89
C ALA A 43 -22.29 -41.66 52.11
N ASP A 44 -21.31 -40.78 51.89
CA ASP A 44 -20.59 -40.01 52.91
C ASP A 44 -20.59 -38.52 52.51
N ALA A 45 -21.56 -37.75 53.02
CA ALA A 45 -21.73 -36.33 52.71
C ALA A 45 -20.59 -35.41 53.24
N SER A 46 -19.47 -35.98 53.71
CA SER A 46 -18.33 -35.30 54.34
C SER A 46 -17.02 -35.33 53.55
N GLU A 47 -16.95 -35.98 52.37
CA GLU A 47 -15.68 -36.13 51.61
C GLU A 47 -15.42 -35.08 50.50
N LEU A 48 -16.41 -34.28 50.09
CA LEU A 48 -16.22 -33.29 49.02
C LEU A 48 -15.63 -31.98 49.58
N ASP A 49 -14.30 -31.97 49.71
CA ASP A 49 -13.50 -30.82 50.13
C ASP A 49 -13.66 -29.64 49.12
N LEU A 50 -14.37 -28.59 49.54
CA LEU A 50 -14.65 -27.39 48.72
C LEU A 50 -13.54 -26.33 48.81
N SER A 51 -12.43 -26.61 49.52
CA SER A 51 -11.22 -25.80 49.43
C SER A 51 -10.65 -25.82 48.01
N ASP A 52 -9.79 -24.85 47.67
CA ASP A 52 -9.20 -24.78 46.34
C ASP A 52 -8.39 -26.03 45.98
N GLU A 53 -7.64 -26.58 46.94
CA GLU A 53 -6.91 -27.84 46.79
C GLU A 53 -7.85 -29.05 46.68
N GLY A 54 -8.95 -29.05 47.42
CA GLY A 54 -9.98 -30.08 47.37
C GLY A 54 -10.69 -30.15 46.01
N LEU A 55 -11.02 -29.00 45.43
CA LEU A 55 -11.63 -28.91 44.10
C LEU A 55 -10.68 -29.36 42.99
N GLU A 56 -9.40 -29.01 43.08
CA GLU A 56 -8.40 -29.50 42.13
C GLU A 56 -8.24 -31.02 42.21
N ARG A 57 -8.23 -31.57 43.44
CA ARG A 57 -8.19 -33.02 43.68
C ARG A 57 -9.43 -33.71 43.11
N HIS A 58 -10.61 -33.15 43.34
CA HIS A 58 -11.87 -33.64 42.79
C HIS A 58 -11.86 -33.66 41.26
N TRP A 59 -11.41 -32.57 40.62
CA TRP A 59 -11.34 -32.53 39.17
C TRP A 59 -10.38 -33.59 38.61
N LYS A 60 -9.19 -33.75 39.20
CA LYS A 60 -8.22 -34.77 38.79
C LYS A 60 -8.74 -36.20 38.94
N GLN A 61 -9.46 -36.50 40.02
CA GLN A 61 -9.91 -37.87 40.30
C GLN A 61 -11.20 -38.25 39.55
N TYR A 62 -12.10 -37.30 39.36
CA TYR A 62 -13.43 -37.54 38.80
C TYR A 62 -13.78 -36.58 37.66
N GLY A 63 -13.59 -35.28 37.87
CA GLY A 63 -14.07 -34.24 36.94
C GLY A 63 -13.53 -34.36 35.51
N ALA A 64 -12.26 -34.67 35.34
CA ALA A 64 -11.63 -34.84 34.03
C ALA A 64 -12.33 -35.95 33.21
N ARG A 65 -12.59 -37.11 33.82
CA ARG A 65 -13.30 -38.25 33.19
C ARG A 65 -14.78 -38.00 33.00
N ALA A 66 -15.37 -37.13 33.82
CA ALA A 66 -16.76 -36.70 33.72
C ALA A 66 -16.97 -35.61 32.65
N GLY A 67 -15.91 -35.17 31.95
CA GLY A 67 -15.97 -34.14 30.92
C GLY A 67 -16.08 -32.72 31.47
N PHE A 68 -15.57 -32.46 32.69
CA PHE A 68 -15.49 -31.12 33.24
C PHE A 68 -14.22 -30.40 32.78
N SER A 69 -14.38 -29.15 32.35
CA SER A 69 -13.27 -28.25 32.08
C SER A 69 -12.53 -27.89 33.38
N PRO A 70 -11.20 -27.76 33.36
CA PRO A 70 -10.41 -27.34 34.52
C PRO A 70 -10.44 -25.83 34.79
N ASN A 71 -10.69 -25.02 33.77
CA ASN A 71 -10.65 -23.56 33.83
C ASN A 71 -11.48 -22.95 32.68
N ARG A 72 -11.53 -21.61 32.65
CA ARG A 72 -12.28 -20.83 31.64
C ARG A 72 -11.66 -20.79 30.25
N PHE A 73 -10.40 -21.20 30.11
CA PHE A 73 -9.63 -21.11 28.87
C PHE A 73 -9.68 -22.40 28.04
N PHE A 74 -10.30 -23.46 28.57
CA PHE A 74 -10.47 -24.72 27.86
C PHE A 74 -11.93 -25.21 27.96
N ASP A 75 -12.56 -25.47 26.81
CA ASP A 75 -13.93 -25.99 26.76
C ASP A 75 -13.94 -27.46 26.38
N GLU A 76 -14.06 -28.35 27.37
CA GLU A 76 -13.99 -29.80 27.19
C GLU A 76 -15.12 -30.33 26.29
N GLU A 77 -16.35 -29.87 26.50
CA GLU A 77 -17.51 -30.33 25.73
C GLU A 77 -17.43 -29.91 24.26
N TRP A 78 -17.02 -28.66 24.01
CA TRP A 78 -16.79 -28.17 22.66
C TRP A 78 -15.58 -28.86 22.00
N TYR A 79 -14.47 -29.00 22.72
CA TYR A 79 -13.24 -29.60 22.20
C TYR A 79 -13.47 -31.04 21.72
N LEU A 80 -14.19 -31.85 22.51
CA LEU A 80 -14.53 -33.22 22.12
C LEU A 80 -15.54 -33.29 20.98
N ARG A 81 -16.35 -32.25 20.75
CA ARG A 81 -17.25 -32.15 19.58
C ARG A 81 -16.49 -31.82 18.31
N GLN A 82 -15.51 -30.94 18.39
CA GLN A 82 -14.65 -30.58 17.25
C GLN A 82 -13.63 -31.66 16.91
N ASN A 83 -13.28 -32.53 17.87
CA ASN A 83 -12.28 -33.59 17.67
C ASN A 83 -12.88 -34.97 17.98
N PRO A 84 -13.68 -35.56 17.06
CA PRO A 84 -14.29 -36.88 17.25
C PRO A 84 -13.27 -38.01 17.44
N ASP A 85 -12.08 -37.87 16.85
CA ASP A 85 -10.94 -38.76 17.02
C ASP A 85 -10.44 -38.81 18.46
N VAL A 86 -10.35 -37.65 19.13
CA VAL A 86 -9.96 -37.56 20.54
C VAL A 86 -11.03 -38.18 21.43
N ARG A 87 -12.31 -37.93 21.12
CA ARG A 87 -13.43 -38.54 21.83
C ARG A 87 -13.40 -40.08 21.73
N GLU A 88 -13.08 -40.61 20.57
CA GLU A 88 -12.90 -42.06 20.41
C GLU A 88 -11.68 -42.56 21.19
N GLY A 89 -10.57 -41.81 21.17
CA GLY A 89 -9.39 -42.09 21.98
C GLY A 89 -9.68 -42.18 23.48
N ILE A 90 -10.55 -41.32 24.01
CA ILE A 90 -11.01 -41.39 25.41
C ILE A 90 -11.84 -42.65 25.65
N ARG A 91 -12.75 -43.00 24.74
CA ARG A 91 -13.54 -44.25 24.85
C ARG A 91 -12.64 -45.49 24.85
N LEU A 92 -11.56 -45.46 24.07
CA LEU A 92 -10.55 -46.52 24.00
C LEU A 92 -9.55 -46.49 25.18
N GLY A 93 -9.66 -45.53 26.09
CA GLY A 93 -8.78 -45.41 27.27
C GLY A 93 -7.37 -44.90 26.97
N ILE A 94 -7.16 -44.27 25.80
CA ILE A 94 -5.87 -43.68 25.41
C ILE A 94 -5.61 -42.39 26.20
N PHE A 95 -6.65 -41.58 26.40
CA PHE A 95 -6.60 -40.34 27.16
C PHE A 95 -7.71 -40.33 28.23
N ASP A 96 -7.43 -39.73 29.40
CA ASP A 96 -8.43 -39.59 30.48
C ASP A 96 -9.44 -38.45 30.19
N SER A 97 -9.04 -37.43 29.41
CA SER A 97 -9.90 -36.30 28.99
C SER A 97 -9.34 -35.59 27.74
N GLY A 98 -10.17 -34.74 27.12
CA GLY A 98 -9.78 -33.88 26.01
C GLY A 98 -8.74 -32.84 26.42
N PHE A 99 -8.86 -32.28 27.63
CA PHE A 99 -7.86 -31.38 28.19
C PHE A 99 -6.46 -32.03 28.31
N LEU A 100 -6.39 -33.28 28.75
CA LEU A 100 -5.12 -33.99 28.86
C LEU A 100 -4.51 -34.28 27.48
N HIS A 101 -5.33 -34.70 26.52
CA HIS A 101 -4.89 -34.80 25.12
C HIS A 101 -4.34 -33.46 24.60
N TYR A 102 -5.00 -32.34 24.92
CA TYR A 102 -4.55 -31.01 24.53
C TYR A 102 -3.18 -30.68 25.12
N CYS A 103 -3.00 -30.92 26.42
CA CYS A 103 -1.72 -30.71 27.11
C CYS A 103 -0.60 -31.57 26.51
N GLU A 104 -0.85 -32.83 26.15
CA GLU A 104 0.19 -33.74 25.65
C GLU A 104 0.58 -33.47 24.19
N SER A 105 -0.40 -33.20 23.32
CA SER A 105 -0.15 -33.09 21.89
C SER A 105 -1.08 -32.13 21.14
N GLY A 106 -2.31 -31.93 21.61
CA GLY A 106 -3.32 -31.12 20.91
C GLY A 106 -2.96 -29.64 20.79
N PHE A 107 -2.16 -29.08 21.70
CA PHE A 107 -1.75 -27.67 21.66
C PHE A 107 -0.98 -27.28 20.39
N ARG A 108 -0.44 -28.24 19.64
CA ARG A 108 0.30 -28.01 18.40
C ARG A 108 -0.57 -27.78 17.17
N SER A 109 -1.82 -28.24 17.19
CA SER A 109 -2.64 -28.29 15.97
C SER A 109 -4.14 -28.14 16.18
N ARG A 110 -4.61 -28.09 17.42
CA ARG A 110 -6.03 -28.01 17.74
C ARG A 110 -6.32 -26.69 18.47
N SER A 111 -7.54 -26.20 18.32
CA SER A 111 -8.02 -25.05 19.10
C SER A 111 -8.59 -25.53 20.44
N PRO A 112 -8.21 -24.93 21.59
CA PRO A 112 -8.70 -25.33 22.92
C PRO A 112 -10.03 -24.68 23.31
N HIS A 113 -10.42 -23.61 22.61
CA HIS A 113 -11.53 -22.75 23.00
C HIS A 113 -12.31 -22.28 21.77
N TRP A 114 -13.64 -22.18 21.90
CA TRP A 114 -14.57 -21.83 20.80
C TRP A 114 -14.42 -20.40 20.25
N LEU A 115 -13.73 -19.53 20.99
CA LEU A 115 -13.45 -18.12 20.61
C LEU A 115 -11.96 -17.88 20.30
N PHE A 116 -11.22 -18.94 19.98
CA PHE A 116 -9.82 -18.83 19.57
C PHE A 116 -9.50 -19.87 18.49
N SER A 117 -8.73 -19.47 17.48
CA SER A 117 -8.13 -20.38 16.51
C SER A 117 -6.73 -19.88 16.18
N GLU A 118 -5.76 -20.78 16.13
CA GLU A 118 -4.38 -20.46 15.70
C GLU A 118 -4.39 -19.85 14.28
N GLU A 119 -5.18 -20.41 13.38
CA GLU A 119 -5.32 -19.93 12.00
C GLU A 119 -5.79 -18.47 11.97
N ASN A 120 -6.84 -18.13 12.73
CA ASN A 120 -7.36 -16.77 12.81
C ASN A 120 -6.40 -15.83 13.56
N TYR A 121 -5.69 -16.34 14.55
CA TYR A 121 -4.78 -15.53 15.34
C TYR A 121 -3.60 -15.07 14.50
N PHE A 122 -2.97 -15.96 13.73
CA PHE A 122 -1.90 -15.57 12.81
C PHE A 122 -2.40 -14.74 11.64
N SER A 123 -3.59 -15.01 11.10
CA SER A 123 -4.12 -14.19 10.00
C SER A 123 -4.46 -12.76 10.43
N CYS A 124 -4.91 -12.56 11.67
CA CYS A 124 -5.17 -11.22 12.21
C CYS A 124 -3.92 -10.53 12.78
N ASN A 125 -2.81 -11.23 12.96
CA ASN A 125 -1.58 -10.72 13.54
C ASN A 125 -0.37 -11.20 12.70
N PRO A 126 -0.18 -10.64 11.49
CA PRO A 126 0.82 -11.11 10.53
C PRO A 126 2.27 -10.89 11.02
N ASP A 127 2.47 -10.06 12.05
CA ASP A 127 3.76 -9.87 12.72
C ASP A 127 4.19 -11.09 13.57
N LEU A 128 3.28 -12.04 13.81
CA LEU A 128 3.54 -13.25 14.59
C LEU A 128 3.71 -14.46 13.67
N SER A 129 4.70 -15.29 13.99
CA SER A 129 4.86 -16.61 13.39
C SER A 129 5.14 -17.67 14.45
N PRO A 130 4.86 -18.97 14.19
CA PRO A 130 5.20 -20.04 15.12
C PRO A 130 6.67 -20.05 15.55
N HIS A 131 7.58 -19.59 14.66
CA HIS A 131 9.01 -19.47 14.97
C HIS A 131 9.29 -18.31 15.95
N VAL A 132 8.69 -17.14 15.72
CA VAL A 132 8.81 -15.97 16.62
C VAL A 132 8.26 -16.28 17.99
N LEU A 133 7.09 -16.92 18.07
CA LEU A 133 6.50 -17.31 19.35
C LEU A 133 7.40 -18.27 20.12
N LYS A 134 7.97 -19.25 19.42
CA LYS A 134 8.89 -20.22 20.03
C LYS A 134 10.20 -19.57 20.50
N SER A 135 10.76 -18.61 19.76
CA SER A 135 11.97 -17.89 20.17
C SER A 135 11.74 -17.00 21.40
N GLN A 136 10.50 -16.56 21.61
CA GLN A 136 10.05 -15.83 22.80
C GLN A 136 9.62 -16.76 23.96
N GLY A 137 9.68 -18.08 23.77
CA GLY A 137 9.36 -19.06 24.82
C GLY A 137 7.88 -19.43 24.96
N PHE A 138 7.02 -19.04 24.01
CA PHE A 138 5.62 -19.47 23.97
C PHE A 138 5.47 -20.83 23.26
N CYS A 139 4.54 -21.66 23.74
CA CYS A 139 4.32 -22.99 23.16
C CYS A 139 3.43 -22.98 21.91
N ASN A 140 2.54 -21.99 21.78
CA ASN A 140 1.64 -21.78 20.64
C ASN A 140 1.05 -20.35 20.68
N GLY A 141 0.24 -19.99 19.68
CA GLY A 141 -0.45 -18.70 19.61
C GLY A 141 -1.42 -18.48 20.76
N TYR A 142 -2.12 -19.52 21.23
CA TYR A 142 -3.04 -19.36 22.36
C TYR A 142 -2.35 -19.00 23.67
N ASP A 143 -1.18 -19.58 23.94
CA ASP A 143 -0.38 -19.24 25.10
C ASP A 143 0.12 -17.78 25.03
N HIS A 144 0.64 -17.37 23.88
CA HIS A 144 1.03 -15.98 23.64
C HIS A 144 -0.16 -15.02 23.84
N TYR A 145 -1.31 -15.34 23.25
CA TYR A 145 -2.51 -14.52 23.32
C TYR A 145 -2.97 -14.29 24.76
N LEU A 146 -3.11 -15.35 25.55
CA LEU A 146 -3.55 -15.21 26.94
C LEU A 146 -2.51 -14.51 27.82
N ALA A 147 -1.23 -14.66 27.53
CA ALA A 147 -0.15 -14.12 28.35
C ALA A 147 0.05 -12.61 28.17
N ILE A 148 0.08 -12.17 26.91
CA ILE A 148 0.37 -10.77 26.55
C ILE A 148 -0.55 -10.24 25.44
N GLY A 149 -0.95 -11.08 24.48
CA GLY A 149 -1.69 -10.61 23.31
C GLY A 149 -3.04 -9.95 23.63
N ASP A 150 -3.76 -10.43 24.65
CA ASP A 150 -5.02 -9.82 25.10
C ASP A 150 -4.81 -8.42 25.70
N GLN A 151 -3.71 -8.22 26.45
CA GLN A 151 -3.34 -6.91 27.00
C GLN A 151 -2.82 -5.95 25.92
N GLU A 152 -2.20 -6.49 24.88
CA GLU A 152 -1.81 -5.76 23.67
C GLU A 152 -2.99 -5.49 22.73
N HIS A 153 -4.21 -5.89 23.11
CA HIS A 153 -5.44 -5.70 22.34
C HIS A 153 -5.42 -6.37 20.96
N ARG A 154 -4.70 -7.49 20.86
CA ARG A 154 -4.63 -8.30 19.64
C ARG A 154 -5.96 -9.00 19.36
N LYS A 155 -6.32 -9.17 18.09
CA LYS A 155 -7.54 -9.87 17.69
C LYS A 155 -7.32 -11.38 17.74
N SER A 156 -8.21 -12.11 18.42
CA SER A 156 -8.13 -13.58 18.56
C SER A 156 -9.01 -14.37 17.60
N HIS A 157 -10.10 -13.75 17.15
CA HIS A 157 -11.13 -14.40 16.37
C HIS A 157 -11.96 -13.34 15.64
N ALA A 158 -12.49 -13.67 14.46
CA ALA A 158 -13.39 -12.78 13.73
C ALA A 158 -14.60 -12.30 14.56
N PHE A 159 -15.05 -13.07 15.57
CA PHE A 159 -16.22 -12.75 16.39
C PHE A 159 -15.87 -11.99 17.68
N PHE A 160 -14.59 -11.71 17.90
CA PHE A 160 -14.09 -10.98 19.06
C PHE A 160 -13.03 -9.96 18.65
N ASP A 161 -13.47 -8.72 18.52
CA ASP A 161 -12.66 -7.54 18.27
C ASP A 161 -12.56 -6.71 19.58
N PRO A 162 -11.38 -6.63 20.21
CA PRO A 162 -11.17 -5.89 21.46
C PRO A 162 -11.62 -4.43 21.39
N GLU A 163 -11.44 -3.77 20.24
CA GLU A 163 -11.80 -2.36 20.05
C GLU A 163 -13.33 -2.19 20.09
N VAL A 164 -14.05 -3.05 19.36
CA VAL A 164 -15.52 -3.05 19.32
C VAL A 164 -16.11 -3.34 20.69
N PHE A 165 -15.58 -4.36 21.38
CA PHE A 165 -16.04 -4.74 22.72
C PHE A 165 -15.85 -3.61 23.74
N ARG A 166 -14.71 -2.93 23.67
CA ARG A 166 -14.39 -1.81 24.56
C ARG A 166 -15.26 -0.59 24.28
N ALA A 167 -15.40 -0.20 23.01
CA ALA A 167 -16.26 0.92 22.61
C ALA A 167 -17.72 0.69 23.05
N ALA A 168 -18.24 -0.52 22.88
CA ALA A 168 -19.56 -0.91 23.36
C ALA A 168 -19.68 -0.81 24.90
N SER A 169 -18.66 -1.31 25.62
CA SER A 169 -18.63 -1.28 27.09
C SER A 169 -18.61 0.15 27.66
N MET A 170 -17.87 1.07 27.02
CA MET A 170 -17.81 2.48 27.41
C MET A 170 -19.14 3.20 27.13
N THR A 171 -19.72 2.97 25.94
CA THR A 171 -20.98 3.62 25.53
C THR A 171 -22.14 3.25 26.47
N GLU A 172 -22.20 1.99 26.91
CA GLU A 172 -23.22 1.52 27.84
C GLU A 172 -22.97 1.92 29.32
N ARG A 173 -21.92 2.72 29.60
CA ARG A 173 -21.49 3.16 30.96
C ARG A 173 -21.32 2.02 31.95
N GLN A 174 -20.91 0.84 31.48
CA GLN A 174 -20.70 -0.32 32.34
C GLN A 174 -19.29 -0.32 32.94
N HIS A 175 -19.09 -1.10 34.01
CA HIS A 175 -17.78 -1.28 34.63
C HIS A 175 -16.83 -1.98 33.65
N TYR A 176 -15.74 -1.30 33.30
CA TYR A 176 -14.65 -1.78 32.45
C TYR A 176 -13.34 -1.55 33.22
N ASP A 177 -12.42 -2.52 33.14
CA ASP A 177 -11.22 -2.57 33.98
C ASP A 177 -10.00 -2.69 33.06
N PHE A 178 -9.25 -1.60 32.93
CA PHE A 178 -8.08 -1.51 32.07
C PHE A 178 -6.89 -2.36 32.57
N ALA A 179 -6.95 -2.91 33.79
CA ALA A 179 -5.91 -3.78 34.32
C ALA A 179 -6.04 -5.24 33.83
N ILE A 180 -7.17 -5.59 33.19
CA ILE A 180 -7.46 -6.93 32.68
C ILE A 180 -7.67 -6.83 31.17
N GLY A 181 -7.17 -7.82 30.41
CA GLY A 181 -7.39 -7.86 28.97
C GLY A 181 -8.87 -8.02 28.58
N ASP A 182 -9.20 -7.59 27.36
CA ASP A 182 -10.56 -7.52 26.82
C ASP A 182 -11.22 -8.90 26.77
N PHE A 183 -10.50 -9.89 26.28
CA PHE A 183 -10.98 -11.26 26.15
C PHE A 183 -11.22 -11.91 27.50
N VAL A 184 -10.27 -11.78 28.43
CA VAL A 184 -10.45 -12.27 29.80
C VAL A 184 -11.67 -11.62 30.44
N GLN A 185 -11.87 -10.32 30.24
CA GLN A 185 -13.05 -9.63 30.75
C GLN A 185 -14.35 -10.16 30.13
N PHE A 186 -14.37 -10.39 28.81
CA PHE A 186 -15.53 -10.91 28.10
C PHE A 186 -15.96 -12.31 28.60
N ILE A 187 -15.00 -13.23 28.77
CA ILE A 187 -15.31 -14.60 29.24
C ILE A 187 -15.57 -14.66 30.75
N ARG A 188 -15.03 -13.72 31.54
CA ARG A 188 -15.18 -13.71 33.00
C ARG A 188 -16.58 -13.26 33.44
N PHE A 189 -17.18 -12.30 32.75
CA PHE A 189 -18.46 -11.72 33.14
C PHE A 189 -19.57 -12.12 32.17
N SER A 190 -20.55 -12.90 32.61
CA SER A 190 -21.68 -13.32 31.76
C SER A 190 -22.50 -12.14 31.20
N SER A 191 -22.50 -10.99 31.88
CA SER A 191 -23.10 -9.75 31.38
C SER A 191 -22.35 -9.14 30.19
N ALA A 192 -21.03 -9.37 30.08
CA ALA A 192 -20.22 -8.91 28.96
C ALA A 192 -20.63 -9.55 27.63
N GLY A 193 -21.09 -10.80 27.68
CA GLY A 193 -21.61 -11.51 26.51
C GLY A 193 -22.85 -10.89 25.85
N ARG A 194 -23.52 -9.93 26.50
CA ARG A 194 -24.66 -9.20 25.93
C ARG A 194 -24.25 -7.95 25.14
N ARG A 195 -22.97 -7.59 25.20
CA ARG A 195 -22.38 -6.44 24.50
C ARG A 195 -21.86 -6.90 23.16
N ARG A 196 -21.87 -6.01 22.17
CA ARG A 196 -21.30 -6.32 20.86
C ARG A 196 -19.81 -6.60 21.02
N SER A 197 -19.37 -7.78 20.55
CA SER A 197 -17.97 -8.19 20.56
C SER A 197 -17.33 -8.13 19.17
N SER A 198 -18.11 -7.99 18.10
CA SER A 198 -17.63 -7.81 16.73
C SER A 198 -18.75 -7.26 15.85
N TRP A 199 -18.42 -6.87 14.62
CA TRP A 199 -19.40 -6.46 13.61
C TRP A 199 -20.15 -7.64 12.97
N TYR A 200 -19.66 -8.88 13.14
CA TYR A 200 -20.26 -10.09 12.56
C TYR A 200 -21.37 -10.72 13.43
N PHE A 201 -21.50 -10.33 14.70
CA PHE A 201 -22.51 -10.85 15.59
C PHE A 201 -23.20 -9.74 16.38
N ASP A 202 -24.54 -9.76 16.36
CA ASP A 202 -25.36 -8.80 17.10
C ASP A 202 -26.06 -9.50 18.29
N PRO A 203 -25.54 -9.38 19.53
CA PRO A 203 -26.10 -10.09 20.67
C PRO A 203 -27.50 -9.61 21.06
N GLN A 204 -27.82 -8.32 20.86
CA GLN A 204 -29.12 -7.77 21.24
C GLN A 204 -30.20 -8.24 20.26
N TRP A 205 -29.89 -8.14 18.97
CA TRP A 205 -30.77 -8.67 17.93
C TRP A 205 -30.95 -10.18 18.05
N TYR A 206 -29.87 -10.92 18.30
CA TYR A 206 -29.90 -12.38 18.43
C TYR A 206 -30.84 -12.83 19.55
N LEU A 207 -30.77 -12.20 20.73
CA LEU A 207 -31.67 -12.50 21.85
C LEU A 207 -33.11 -12.07 21.59
N SER A 208 -33.32 -10.98 20.84
CA SER A 208 -34.65 -10.57 20.40
C SER A 208 -35.26 -11.55 19.41
N ARG A 209 -34.44 -12.14 18.53
CA ARG A 209 -34.88 -13.06 17.48
C ARG A 209 -35.13 -14.47 18.02
N TYR A 210 -34.33 -14.90 19.00
CA TYR A 210 -34.38 -16.24 19.58
C TYR A 210 -34.62 -16.20 21.11
N PRO A 211 -35.86 -15.99 21.58
CA PRO A 211 -36.17 -15.89 23.01
C PRO A 211 -35.81 -17.14 23.82
N ASP A 212 -35.86 -18.33 23.22
CA ASP A 212 -35.53 -19.61 23.89
C ASP A 212 -34.06 -19.63 24.38
N VAL A 213 -33.17 -18.92 23.70
CA VAL A 213 -31.76 -18.77 24.09
C VAL A 213 -31.65 -18.07 25.45
N ILE A 214 -32.57 -17.15 25.78
CA ILE A 214 -32.60 -16.47 27.08
C ILE A 214 -32.82 -17.49 28.21
N GLU A 215 -33.65 -18.50 27.98
CA GLU A 215 -33.90 -19.57 28.97
C GLU A 215 -32.68 -20.47 29.14
N ASP A 216 -32.03 -20.84 28.03
CA ASP A 216 -30.80 -21.64 28.08
C ASP A 216 -29.64 -20.93 28.80
N LEU A 217 -29.52 -19.61 28.64
CA LEU A 217 -28.57 -18.78 29.38
C LEU A 217 -28.90 -18.73 30.88
N LYS A 218 -30.18 -18.59 31.25
CA LYS A 218 -30.61 -18.62 32.67
C LYS A 218 -30.30 -19.96 33.33
N ASN A 219 -30.39 -21.05 32.57
CA ASN A 219 -30.10 -22.41 33.02
C ASN A 219 -28.60 -22.75 32.97
N ASN A 220 -27.72 -21.80 32.65
CA ASN A 220 -26.27 -21.98 32.50
C ASN A 220 -25.89 -23.08 31.48
N ARG A 221 -26.74 -23.36 30.48
CA ARG A 221 -26.38 -24.26 29.37
C ARG A 221 -25.34 -23.62 28.47
N TYR A 222 -25.49 -22.33 28.20
CA TYR A 222 -24.51 -21.52 27.47
C TYR A 222 -24.06 -20.32 28.32
N GLN A 223 -22.85 -19.82 28.07
CA GLN A 223 -22.24 -18.72 28.84
C GLN A 223 -22.68 -17.34 28.34
N SER A 224 -22.91 -17.21 27.04
CA SER A 224 -23.30 -15.98 26.36
C SER A 224 -24.09 -16.26 25.08
N PRO A 225 -24.80 -15.28 24.51
CA PRO A 225 -25.43 -15.40 23.19
C PRO A 225 -24.43 -15.83 22.11
N LEU A 226 -23.21 -15.28 22.12
CA LEU A 226 -22.17 -15.66 21.17
C LEU A 226 -21.70 -17.10 21.38
N HIS A 227 -21.57 -17.54 22.64
CA HIS A 227 -21.26 -18.94 22.95
C HIS A 227 -22.36 -19.88 22.43
N HIS A 228 -23.64 -19.52 22.60
CA HIS A 228 -24.74 -20.27 21.98
C HIS A 228 -24.61 -20.31 20.45
N TYR A 229 -24.40 -19.16 19.81
CA TYR A 229 -24.28 -19.10 18.36
C TYR A 229 -23.13 -19.97 17.82
N LEU A 230 -21.96 -19.97 18.46
CA LEU A 230 -20.78 -20.70 17.97
C LEU A 230 -20.77 -22.19 18.36
N THR A 231 -21.52 -22.59 19.40
CA THR A 231 -21.44 -23.95 19.94
C THR A 231 -22.75 -24.73 19.90
N ASN A 232 -23.86 -24.19 19.39
CA ASN A 232 -25.11 -24.95 19.27
C ASN A 232 -24.98 -26.14 18.28
N GLY A 233 -25.89 -27.11 18.42
CA GLY A 233 -25.91 -28.34 17.62
C GLY A 233 -26.66 -28.26 16.28
N ASN A 234 -27.34 -27.15 15.98
CA ASN A 234 -28.05 -26.96 14.71
C ASN A 234 -27.74 -25.58 14.12
N PRO A 235 -26.51 -25.38 13.61
CA PRO A 235 -25.97 -24.05 13.31
C PRO A 235 -26.66 -23.33 12.14
N THR A 236 -27.32 -24.05 11.24
CA THR A 236 -28.06 -23.49 10.09
C THR A 236 -29.44 -22.95 10.47
N ALA A 237 -29.91 -23.19 11.71
CA ALA A 237 -31.19 -22.66 12.19
C ALA A 237 -31.09 -21.25 12.81
N PHE A 238 -29.87 -20.74 12.99
CA PHE A 238 -29.63 -19.49 13.70
C PHE A 238 -28.84 -18.52 12.83
N ASP A 239 -29.45 -17.37 12.57
CA ASP A 239 -28.81 -16.23 11.94
C ASP A 239 -28.03 -15.44 13.00
N PRO A 240 -26.83 -14.94 12.70
CA PRO A 240 -25.95 -14.24 13.66
C PRO A 240 -26.32 -12.77 13.89
N ASN A 241 -26.96 -12.15 12.91
CA ASN A 241 -27.21 -10.71 12.85
C ASN A 241 -28.35 -10.44 11.83
N PRO A 242 -28.95 -9.23 11.81
CA PRO A 242 -30.04 -8.90 10.88
C PRO A 242 -29.62 -8.74 9.41
N TRP A 243 -28.33 -8.91 9.07
CA TRP A 243 -27.78 -8.67 7.73
C TRP A 243 -27.37 -9.95 6.99
N PHE A 244 -27.57 -11.11 7.60
CA PHE A 244 -27.31 -12.41 6.99
C PHE A 244 -28.46 -13.38 7.28
N SER A 245 -28.82 -14.19 6.30
CA SER A 245 -29.82 -15.25 6.48
C SER A 245 -29.32 -16.58 5.91
N GLU A 246 -29.24 -17.60 6.77
CA GLU A 246 -28.85 -18.97 6.39
C GLU A 246 -29.77 -19.53 5.30
N ALA A 247 -31.09 -19.34 5.46
CA ALA A 247 -32.09 -19.84 4.52
C ALA A 247 -31.95 -19.19 3.14
N PHE A 248 -31.81 -17.86 3.09
CA PHE A 248 -31.63 -17.14 1.83
C PHE A 248 -30.31 -17.53 1.14
N TYR A 249 -29.22 -17.58 1.91
CA TYR A 249 -27.89 -17.80 1.35
C TYR A 249 -27.76 -19.20 0.73
N ALA A 250 -28.32 -20.22 1.38
CA ALA A 250 -28.34 -21.58 0.84
C ALA A 250 -29.25 -21.74 -0.38
N GLU A 251 -30.37 -21.00 -0.46
CA GLU A 251 -31.26 -21.01 -1.63
C GLU A 251 -30.63 -20.27 -2.82
N HIS A 252 -29.97 -19.14 -2.57
CA HIS A 252 -29.39 -18.31 -3.61
C HIS A 252 -28.07 -18.87 -4.16
N TYR A 253 -27.33 -19.61 -3.34
CA TYR A 253 -26.06 -20.25 -3.69
C TYR A 253 -26.10 -21.77 -3.43
N PRO A 254 -26.68 -22.56 -4.37
CA PRO A 254 -26.82 -24.01 -4.20
C PRO A 254 -25.48 -24.74 -4.03
N ASP A 255 -24.40 -24.22 -4.64
CA ASP A 255 -23.03 -24.70 -4.49
C ASP A 255 -22.57 -24.68 -3.01
N VAL A 256 -22.94 -23.63 -2.26
CA VAL A 256 -22.64 -23.53 -0.84
C VAL A 256 -23.54 -24.45 -0.03
N GLY A 257 -24.83 -24.53 -0.36
CA GLY A 257 -25.80 -25.41 0.32
C GLY A 257 -25.38 -26.88 0.31
N GLU A 258 -24.85 -27.38 -0.81
CA GLU A 258 -24.32 -28.74 -0.92
C GLU A 258 -23.08 -28.96 -0.05
N VAL A 259 -22.16 -28.00 -0.02
CA VAL A 259 -20.91 -28.12 0.74
C VAL A 259 -21.16 -28.07 2.25
N VAL A 260 -22.12 -27.25 2.69
CA VAL A 260 -22.57 -27.19 4.10
C VAL A 260 -23.26 -28.50 4.51
N THR A 261 -24.14 -29.07 3.68
CA THR A 261 -24.80 -30.36 3.98
C THR A 261 -23.83 -31.54 4.00
N GLN A 262 -22.74 -31.48 3.23
CA GLN A 262 -21.62 -32.42 3.30
C GLN A 262 -20.73 -32.24 4.55
N GLY A 263 -21.00 -31.24 5.39
CA GLY A 263 -20.27 -30.98 6.62
C GLY A 263 -18.88 -30.38 6.44
N ARG A 264 -18.57 -29.79 5.26
CA ARG A 264 -17.28 -29.10 5.04
C ARG A 264 -17.24 -27.70 5.67
N PHE A 265 -18.40 -27.07 5.80
CA PHE A 265 -18.60 -25.84 6.59
C PHE A 265 -19.66 -26.10 7.65
N ARG A 266 -19.52 -25.42 8.80
CA ARG A 266 -20.49 -25.46 9.90
C ARG A 266 -21.85 -24.95 9.47
N ASN A 267 -21.89 -23.84 8.72
CA ASN A 267 -23.09 -23.21 8.19
C ASN A 267 -22.75 -22.29 7.01
N GLY A 268 -23.77 -21.71 6.37
CA GLY A 268 -23.59 -20.78 5.27
C GLY A 268 -22.83 -19.52 5.69
N TYR A 269 -22.99 -19.07 6.95
CA TYR A 269 -22.30 -17.89 7.44
C TYR A 269 -20.78 -18.06 7.54
N GLU A 270 -20.30 -19.25 7.92
CA GLU A 270 -18.87 -19.55 7.92
C GLU A 270 -18.27 -19.45 6.52
N HIS A 271 -18.95 -20.02 5.51
CA HIS A 271 -18.55 -19.84 4.11
C HIS A 271 -18.58 -18.37 3.72
N PHE A 272 -19.63 -17.64 4.12
CA PHE A 272 -19.75 -16.22 3.79
C PHE A 272 -18.59 -15.39 4.36
N ILE A 273 -18.23 -15.57 5.63
CA ILE A 273 -17.07 -14.88 6.22
C ILE A 273 -15.76 -15.25 5.50
N ARG A 274 -15.54 -16.55 5.23
CA ARG A 274 -14.27 -17.02 4.64
C ARG A 274 -14.12 -16.67 3.15
N PHE A 275 -15.22 -16.65 2.40
CA PHE A 275 -15.19 -16.52 0.93
C PHE A 275 -16.26 -15.55 0.39
N GLY A 276 -17.49 -15.63 0.90
CA GLY A 276 -18.60 -14.85 0.35
C GLY A 276 -18.42 -13.33 0.41
N ILE A 277 -17.76 -12.80 1.45
CA ILE A 277 -17.44 -11.37 1.59
C ILE A 277 -16.46 -10.91 0.51
N SER A 278 -15.40 -11.69 0.24
CA SER A 278 -14.44 -11.38 -0.83
C SER A 278 -15.06 -11.51 -2.21
N GLU A 279 -15.91 -12.51 -2.41
CA GLU A 279 -16.66 -12.75 -3.65
C GLU A 279 -17.82 -11.75 -3.86
N LYS A 280 -18.08 -10.87 -2.88
CA LYS A 280 -19.19 -9.91 -2.88
C LYS A 280 -20.56 -10.59 -3.03
N ARG A 281 -20.70 -11.82 -2.53
CA ARG A 281 -21.97 -12.56 -2.51
C ARG A 281 -22.99 -11.84 -1.63
N GLN A 282 -24.26 -11.94 -2.01
CA GLN A 282 -25.36 -11.30 -1.31
C GLN A 282 -25.74 -12.13 -0.05
N PRO A 283 -25.57 -11.60 1.17
CA PRO A 283 -25.80 -12.37 2.41
C PRO A 283 -27.29 -12.56 2.76
N GLN A 284 -28.14 -11.64 2.31
CA GLN A 284 -29.60 -11.72 2.45
C GLN A 284 -30.29 -10.78 1.44
N ALA A 285 -31.61 -10.90 1.32
CA ALA A 285 -32.42 -9.94 0.59
C ALA A 285 -32.22 -8.51 1.11
N GLY A 286 -31.89 -7.58 0.20
CA GLY A 286 -31.72 -6.15 0.51
C GLY A 286 -30.32 -5.72 0.94
N VAL A 287 -29.36 -6.65 1.03
CA VAL A 287 -27.94 -6.31 1.25
C VAL A 287 -27.18 -6.48 -0.06
N ASP A 288 -26.77 -5.38 -0.69
CA ASP A 288 -26.00 -5.40 -1.95
C ASP A 288 -24.58 -4.90 -1.69
N LEU A 289 -23.67 -5.81 -1.35
CA LEU A 289 -22.26 -5.49 -1.08
C LEU A 289 -21.54 -5.00 -2.34
N ALA A 290 -21.86 -5.56 -3.51
CA ALA A 290 -21.26 -5.13 -4.76
C ALA A 290 -21.69 -3.71 -5.14
N GLY A 291 -22.97 -3.37 -4.93
CA GLY A 291 -23.50 -2.02 -5.07
C GLY A 291 -22.92 -1.05 -4.06
N PHE A 292 -22.78 -1.47 -2.80
CA PHE A 292 -22.16 -0.66 -1.75
C PHE A 292 -20.70 -0.33 -2.06
N LEU A 293 -19.92 -1.30 -2.52
CA LEU A 293 -18.52 -1.11 -2.90
C LEU A 293 -18.32 -0.07 -3.99
N ARG A 294 -19.30 0.08 -4.90
CA ARG A 294 -19.27 1.06 -6.00
C ARG A 294 -19.63 2.48 -5.57
N GLN A 295 -20.08 2.69 -4.33
CA GLN A 295 -20.36 4.03 -3.83
C GLN A 295 -19.05 4.76 -3.53
N SER A 296 -18.98 6.02 -3.93
CA SER A 296 -17.77 6.85 -3.75
C SER A 296 -17.35 6.90 -2.27
N GLY A 297 -16.07 6.68 -2.02
CA GLY A 297 -15.46 6.72 -0.69
C GLY A 297 -15.61 5.46 0.17
N ILE A 298 -16.45 4.48 -0.22
CA ILE A 298 -16.59 3.22 0.52
C ILE A 298 -15.30 2.41 0.49
N GLN A 299 -14.63 2.33 -0.66
CA GLN A 299 -13.34 1.64 -0.70
C GLN A 299 -12.30 2.32 0.18
N ARG A 300 -12.23 3.66 0.17
CA ARG A 300 -11.33 4.41 1.05
C ARG A 300 -11.59 4.14 2.55
N LEU A 301 -12.86 4.00 2.94
CA LEU A 301 -13.22 3.60 4.32
C LEU A 301 -12.78 2.15 4.60
N LEU A 302 -12.99 1.22 3.66
CA LEU A 302 -12.53 -0.17 3.82
C LEU A 302 -11.04 -0.32 4.04
N ARG A 303 -10.26 0.69 3.64
CA ARG A 303 -8.82 0.71 3.77
C ARG A 303 -8.33 1.26 5.12
N GLN A 304 -9.24 1.66 6.03
CA GLN A 304 -8.87 2.04 7.39
C GLN A 304 -8.60 0.80 8.24
N PRO A 305 -7.53 0.79 9.06
CA PRO A 305 -7.06 -0.43 9.75
C PRO A 305 -8.08 -1.04 10.74
N HIS A 306 -9.10 -0.29 11.15
CA HIS A 306 -10.16 -0.75 12.05
C HIS A 306 -11.40 -1.31 11.33
N ILE A 307 -11.46 -1.26 10.00
CA ILE A 307 -12.56 -1.81 9.20
C ILE A 307 -12.09 -3.14 8.58
N PRO A 308 -12.58 -4.30 9.06
CA PRO A 308 -12.03 -5.59 8.65
C PRO A 308 -12.47 -6.00 7.24
N ASP A 309 -13.71 -5.65 6.83
CA ASP A 309 -14.21 -5.93 5.49
C ASP A 309 -15.48 -5.12 5.15
N ILE A 310 -15.99 -5.33 3.93
CA ILE A 310 -17.15 -4.62 3.39
C ILE A 310 -18.45 -4.93 4.11
N PHE A 311 -18.59 -6.13 4.64
CA PHE A 311 -19.78 -6.50 5.39
C PHE A 311 -19.77 -5.79 6.76
N ALA A 312 -18.63 -5.78 7.45
CA ALA A 312 -18.47 -5.03 8.70
C ALA A 312 -18.73 -3.53 8.50
N LEU A 313 -18.20 -2.93 7.42
CA LEU A 313 -18.48 -1.53 7.09
C LEU A 313 -19.96 -1.28 6.79
N TRP A 314 -20.61 -2.19 6.05
CA TRP A 314 -22.04 -2.11 5.80
C TRP A 314 -22.82 -2.12 7.12
N VAL A 315 -22.46 -3.02 8.04
CA VAL A 315 -23.10 -3.10 9.37
C VAL A 315 -22.90 -1.82 10.16
N GLN A 316 -21.69 -1.27 10.18
CA GLN A 316 -21.39 0.02 10.82
C GLN A 316 -22.24 1.16 10.22
N SER A 317 -22.37 1.21 8.89
CA SER A 317 -23.10 2.27 8.20
C SER A 317 -24.61 2.25 8.46
N GLN A 318 -25.18 1.14 8.93
CA GLN A 318 -26.61 1.04 9.26
C GLN A 318 -26.97 1.69 10.62
N GLY A 319 -25.98 2.04 11.44
CA GLY A 319 -26.16 2.46 12.84
C GLY A 319 -26.14 3.97 13.14
N SER A 320 -26.12 4.85 12.13
CA SER A 320 -25.76 6.30 12.20
C SER A 320 -24.23 6.56 12.13
N PRO A 321 -23.76 7.78 11.75
CA PRO A 321 -22.54 7.98 10.97
C PRO A 321 -21.25 7.58 11.71
N THR A 322 -20.28 7.08 10.95
CA THR A 322 -18.88 6.85 11.35
C THR A 322 -18.36 8.03 12.18
N PRO A 323 -18.03 7.86 13.47
CA PRO A 323 -17.51 8.95 14.28
C PRO A 323 -16.02 9.16 13.99
N ASP A 324 -15.64 10.38 13.63
CA ASP A 324 -14.72 11.19 14.45
C ASP A 324 -14.54 12.60 13.85
N GLU A 325 -15.43 13.54 14.24
CA GLU A 325 -14.99 14.93 14.38
C GLU A 325 -14.48 15.06 15.81
N ALA A 326 -13.19 14.80 16.01
CA ALA A 326 -12.51 15.31 17.20
C ALA A 326 -12.83 16.82 17.29
N LEU A 327 -13.23 17.31 18.47
CA LEU A 327 -13.40 18.75 18.70
C LEU A 327 -12.09 19.47 18.33
N GLU A 328 -12.03 20.05 17.13
CA GLU A 328 -10.85 20.77 16.65
C GLU A 328 -10.67 22.02 17.51
N ALA A 329 -9.51 22.15 18.17
CA ALA A 329 -9.14 23.36 18.90
C ALA A 329 -9.00 24.54 17.93
N SER A 330 -9.23 25.76 18.39
CA SER A 330 -9.07 26.95 17.55
C SER A 330 -7.59 27.23 17.25
N GLU A 331 -7.31 27.90 16.14
CA GLU A 331 -5.95 28.32 15.75
C GLU A 331 -5.25 29.13 16.85
N GLU A 332 -6.01 29.97 17.58
CA GLU A 332 -5.54 30.72 18.74
C GLU A 332 -5.09 29.82 19.90
N GLN A 333 -5.82 28.72 20.15
CA GLN A 333 -5.45 27.76 21.20
C GLN A 333 -4.16 27.03 20.86
N TYR A 334 -3.98 26.62 19.59
CA TYR A 334 -2.74 26.01 19.14
C TYR A 334 -1.56 26.99 19.22
N GLN A 335 -1.76 28.26 18.86
CA GLN A 335 -0.73 29.30 18.99
C GLN A 335 -0.32 29.53 20.44
N LEU A 336 -1.28 29.62 21.35
CA LEU A 336 -0.98 29.77 22.78
C LEU A 336 -0.15 28.59 23.31
N LEU A 337 -0.51 27.37 22.91
CA LEU A 337 0.23 26.16 23.32
C LEU A 337 1.66 26.14 22.76
N ASP A 338 1.85 26.57 21.51
CA ASP A 338 3.18 26.65 20.90
C ASP A 338 4.08 27.67 21.62
N LEU A 339 3.54 28.85 21.94
CA LEU A 339 4.25 29.87 22.71
C LEU A 339 4.58 29.40 24.13
N GLN A 340 3.66 28.69 24.80
CA GLN A 340 3.91 28.08 26.11
C GLN A 340 5.01 27.03 26.04
N ARG A 341 5.01 26.19 24.98
CA ARG A 341 6.08 25.22 24.73
C ARG A 341 7.44 25.93 24.61
N ALA A 342 7.53 27.03 23.86
CA ALA A 342 8.75 27.83 23.76
C ALA A 342 9.20 28.36 25.13
N GLN A 343 8.27 28.84 25.96
CA GLN A 343 8.57 29.32 27.31
C GLN A 343 9.15 28.21 28.22
N THR A 344 8.69 26.97 28.09
CA THR A 344 9.23 25.84 28.87
C THR A 344 10.71 25.56 28.59
N LEU A 345 11.23 25.98 27.42
CA LEU A 345 12.63 25.79 27.06
C LEU A 345 13.57 26.78 27.78
N ILE A 346 13.07 27.94 28.20
CA ILE A 346 13.88 29.03 28.75
C ILE A 346 14.81 28.59 29.88
N PRO A 347 14.36 27.87 30.94
CA PRO A 347 15.24 27.46 32.03
C PRO A 347 16.39 26.56 31.57
N SER A 348 16.13 25.70 30.57
CA SER A 348 17.14 24.81 29.98
C SER A 348 18.14 25.59 29.14
N LEU A 349 17.66 26.53 28.30
CA LEU A 349 18.51 27.35 27.43
C LEU A 349 19.39 28.33 28.19
N VAL A 350 18.96 28.83 29.35
CA VAL A 350 19.81 29.66 30.23
C VAL A 350 20.99 28.85 30.77
N ARG A 351 20.78 27.57 31.09
CA ARG A 351 21.84 26.68 31.62
C ARG A 351 22.76 26.18 30.51
N ALA A 352 22.20 25.86 29.36
CA ALA A 352 22.89 25.37 28.18
C ALA A 352 22.38 26.10 26.92
N PRO A 353 22.98 27.25 26.57
CA PRO A 353 22.62 28.00 25.36
C PRO A 353 22.77 27.16 24.09
N LEU A 354 21.93 27.42 23.08
CA LEU A 354 22.02 26.78 21.77
C LEU A 354 23.31 27.18 21.07
N ASP A 355 24.09 26.21 20.59
CA ASP A 355 25.39 26.48 19.99
C ASP A 355 25.37 26.32 18.47
N PHE A 356 25.59 27.44 17.77
CA PHE A 356 25.66 27.52 16.31
C PHE A 356 27.08 27.77 15.81
N GLN A 357 28.12 27.62 16.63
CA GLN A 357 29.49 27.78 16.15
C GLN A 357 29.79 26.73 15.06
N PRO A 358 30.03 27.16 13.81
CA PRO A 358 30.25 26.21 12.72
C PRO A 358 31.63 25.58 12.88
N VAL A 359 31.70 24.25 12.75
CA VAL A 359 32.97 23.50 12.83
C VAL A 359 33.69 23.53 11.48
N THR A 360 32.94 23.59 10.39
CA THR A 360 33.44 23.65 9.01
C THR A 360 32.92 24.89 8.28
N ALA A 361 33.22 25.02 6.98
CA ALA A 361 32.59 26.06 6.17
C ALA A 361 31.08 25.80 6.09
N PRO A 362 30.22 26.82 6.27
CA PRO A 362 28.79 26.60 6.35
C PRO A 362 28.20 26.19 5.00
N ASP A 363 27.35 25.17 5.01
CA ASP A 363 26.62 24.69 3.83
C ASP A 363 25.38 25.56 3.55
N ILE A 364 24.78 26.10 4.61
CA ILE A 364 23.63 27.01 4.56
C ILE A 364 23.91 28.25 5.43
N THR A 365 23.56 29.42 4.90
CA THR A 365 23.41 30.63 5.71
C THR A 365 21.93 30.90 5.96
N VAL A 366 21.53 30.91 7.23
CA VAL A 366 20.18 31.28 7.66
C VAL A 366 20.13 32.79 7.93
N ILE A 367 19.20 33.49 7.29
CA ILE A 367 18.90 34.89 7.57
C ILE A 367 17.56 34.94 8.29
N LEU A 368 17.61 35.26 9.59
CA LEU A 368 16.45 35.35 10.47
C LEU A 368 16.14 36.82 10.78
N THR A 369 14.98 37.28 10.33
CA THR A 369 14.49 38.64 10.53
C THR A 369 13.55 38.69 11.73
N VAL A 370 13.83 39.57 12.71
CA VAL A 370 13.07 39.60 13.97
C VAL A 370 12.68 41.03 14.40
N SER A 371 11.56 41.13 15.11
CA SER A 371 11.08 42.38 15.75
C SER A 371 10.03 42.07 16.83
N ASN A 372 10.38 42.16 18.11
CA ASN A 372 9.47 41.95 19.25
C ASN A 372 8.74 40.58 19.26
N GLN A 373 9.48 39.50 19.01
CA GLN A 373 8.93 38.14 18.84
C GLN A 373 9.82 37.12 19.58
N PHE A 374 10.09 37.35 20.86
CA PHE A 374 11.09 36.57 21.60
C PHE A 374 10.81 35.05 21.62
N GLN A 375 9.57 34.65 21.87
CA GLN A 375 9.19 33.24 22.02
C GLN A 375 9.26 32.51 20.67
N GLU A 376 8.75 33.14 19.63
CA GLU A 376 8.79 32.66 18.25
C GLU A 376 10.23 32.56 17.74
N THR A 377 11.07 33.55 18.07
CA THR A 377 12.50 33.55 17.75
C THR A 377 13.21 32.38 18.42
N LEU A 378 12.91 32.10 19.69
CA LEU A 378 13.45 30.93 20.40
C LEU A 378 12.98 29.62 19.77
N SER A 379 11.70 29.49 19.39
CA SER A 379 11.18 28.29 18.71
C SER A 379 11.93 28.01 17.41
N THR A 380 12.11 29.03 16.56
CA THR A 380 12.86 28.89 15.30
C THR A 380 14.32 28.53 15.54
N LEU A 381 15.00 29.19 16.48
CA LEU A 381 16.39 28.86 16.81
C LEU A 381 16.52 27.43 17.37
N ALA A 382 15.61 27.00 18.25
CA ALA A 382 15.62 25.64 18.77
C ALA A 382 15.42 24.60 17.65
N ALA A 383 14.48 24.83 16.75
CA ALA A 383 14.22 23.94 15.62
C ALA A 383 15.39 23.90 14.62
N LEU A 384 16.02 25.05 14.33
CA LEU A 384 17.23 25.11 13.51
C LEU A 384 18.40 24.37 14.18
N HIS A 385 18.59 24.52 15.49
CA HIS A 385 19.63 23.81 16.23
C HIS A 385 19.40 22.29 16.22
N ALA A 386 18.16 21.83 16.35
CA ALA A 386 17.81 20.41 16.26
C ALA A 386 18.09 19.82 14.85
N ASN A 387 18.07 20.65 13.81
CA ASN A 387 18.40 20.30 12.43
C ASN A 387 19.86 20.60 12.04
N ASN A 388 20.70 20.99 13.00
CA ASN A 388 22.06 21.47 12.71
C ASN A 388 23.11 20.39 13.00
N ASP A 389 23.69 19.80 11.95
CA ASP A 389 24.89 18.96 12.04
C ASP A 389 26.20 19.78 12.17
N ARG A 390 26.11 20.97 12.78
CA ARG A 390 27.19 21.97 13.04
C ARG A 390 27.80 22.66 11.82
N ASN A 391 27.04 22.80 10.74
CA ASN A 391 27.45 23.47 9.49
C ASN A 391 26.53 24.66 9.10
N LEU A 392 25.74 25.20 10.02
CA LEU A 392 24.89 26.37 9.77
C LEU A 392 25.54 27.68 10.19
N GLN A 393 25.52 28.69 9.31
CA GLN A 393 25.73 30.07 9.71
C GLN A 393 24.37 30.71 9.99
N VAL A 394 24.11 31.16 11.21
CA VAL A 394 22.87 31.89 11.54
C VAL A 394 23.17 33.38 11.69
N ILE A 395 22.46 34.20 10.92
CA ILE A 395 22.51 35.65 10.97
C ILE A 395 21.13 36.14 11.42
N LEU A 396 21.07 36.74 12.61
CA LEU A 396 19.86 37.31 13.17
C LEU A 396 19.91 38.82 13.00
N VAL A 397 18.94 39.40 12.29
CA VAL A 397 18.86 40.84 12.05
C VAL A 397 17.65 41.39 12.81
N ASP A 398 17.92 42.18 13.84
CA ASP A 398 16.93 42.70 14.79
C ASP A 398 16.56 44.15 14.47
N ALA A 399 15.28 44.42 14.18
CA ALA A 399 14.75 45.75 13.82
C ALA A 399 14.51 46.67 15.04
N GLY A 400 15.33 46.53 16.09
CA GLY A 400 15.24 47.36 17.30
C GLY A 400 14.17 46.86 18.27
N SER A 401 14.21 45.56 18.58
CA SER A 401 13.31 44.94 19.55
C SER A 401 13.43 45.57 20.95
N THR A 402 12.30 45.68 21.62
CA THR A 402 12.13 46.22 22.97
C THR A 402 11.71 45.15 23.99
N ASP A 403 11.36 43.95 23.52
CA ASP A 403 11.11 42.77 24.34
C ASP A 403 12.42 42.02 24.66
N GLU A 404 12.31 40.81 25.21
CA GLU A 404 13.45 39.95 25.55
C GLU A 404 14.32 39.55 24.35
N THR A 405 13.86 39.73 23.10
CA THR A 405 14.68 39.53 21.88
C THR A 405 15.94 40.42 21.89
N ALA A 406 15.88 41.59 22.53
CA ALA A 406 17.03 42.46 22.73
C ALA A 406 18.18 41.80 23.52
N GLN A 407 17.90 40.71 24.24
CA GLN A 407 18.87 39.94 25.02
C GLN A 407 19.02 38.48 24.51
N ILE A 408 18.68 38.22 23.24
CA ILE A 408 18.69 36.86 22.67
C ILE A 408 20.07 36.17 22.78
N GLU A 409 21.16 36.93 22.80
CA GLU A 409 22.53 36.43 23.01
C GLU A 409 22.74 35.66 24.33
N ARG A 410 21.82 35.79 25.30
CA ARG A 410 21.87 35.00 26.54
C ARG A 410 21.50 33.53 26.32
N PHE A 411 20.79 33.22 25.24
CA PHE A 411 20.22 31.91 24.94
C PHE A 411 20.93 31.19 23.79
N VAL A 412 21.82 31.87 23.08
CA VAL A 412 22.52 31.33 21.90
C VAL A 412 24.02 31.66 21.91
N ARG A 413 24.81 30.84 21.21
CA ARG A 413 26.23 31.03 20.90
C ARG A 413 26.44 30.84 19.41
N GLY A 414 27.42 31.54 18.83
CA GLY A 414 27.77 31.40 17.40
C GLY A 414 26.83 32.07 16.40
N VAL A 415 25.71 32.65 16.85
CA VAL A 415 24.80 33.45 15.99
C VAL A 415 25.38 34.84 15.75
N HIS A 416 25.36 35.31 14.51
CA HIS A 416 25.78 36.67 14.16
C HIS A 416 24.59 37.64 14.26
N ILE A 417 24.58 38.46 15.30
CA ILE A 417 23.46 39.37 15.60
C ILE A 417 23.77 40.77 15.02
N VAL A 418 22.87 41.29 14.19
CA VAL A 418 22.96 42.60 13.55
C VAL A 418 21.84 43.51 14.08
N ARG A 419 22.21 44.66 14.65
CA ARG A 419 21.30 45.67 15.21
C ARG A 419 21.56 47.02 14.56
N PRO A 420 20.86 47.37 13.47
CA PRO A 420 20.99 48.67 12.83
C PRO A 420 20.59 49.80 13.79
N PRO A 421 21.26 50.98 13.77
CA PRO A 421 20.96 52.08 14.68
C PRO A 421 19.66 52.85 14.31
N TYR A 422 18.89 52.35 13.35
CA TYR A 422 17.65 52.93 12.83
C TYR A 422 16.63 51.82 12.60
N ARG A 423 15.34 52.19 12.52
CA ARG A 423 14.28 51.22 12.19
C ARG A 423 14.44 50.77 10.74
N THR A 424 14.69 49.48 10.55
CA THR A 424 14.77 48.84 9.24
C THR A 424 13.43 48.25 8.82
N THR A 425 13.18 48.27 7.52
CA THR A 425 12.19 47.43 6.86
C THR A 425 12.68 45.97 6.76
N HIS A 426 11.76 45.04 6.54
CA HIS A 426 12.10 43.62 6.39
C HIS A 426 13.06 43.35 5.21
N ALA A 427 12.84 44.02 4.07
CA ALA A 427 13.75 43.98 2.93
C ALA A 427 15.17 44.47 3.26
N GLU A 428 15.32 45.52 4.08
CA GLU A 428 16.63 46.00 4.53
C GLU A 428 17.30 45.00 5.47
N GLN A 429 16.54 44.39 6.40
CA GLN A 429 17.08 43.34 7.28
C GLN A 429 17.63 42.17 6.45
N ARG A 430 16.87 41.69 5.46
CA ARG A 430 17.34 40.64 4.53
C ARG A 430 18.59 41.07 3.78
N GLY A 431 18.61 42.30 3.26
CA GLY A 431 19.76 42.85 2.53
C GLY A 431 21.04 42.82 3.37
N LEU A 432 20.96 43.28 4.62
CA LEU A 432 22.08 43.25 5.57
C LEU A 432 22.52 41.81 5.88
N GLY A 433 21.57 40.90 6.08
CA GLY A 433 21.88 39.48 6.28
C GLY A 433 22.60 38.86 5.08
N LEU A 434 22.17 39.21 3.86
CA LEU A 434 22.72 38.66 2.61
C LEU A 434 24.16 39.13 2.34
N GLU A 435 24.51 40.36 2.75
CA GLU A 435 25.88 40.87 2.65
C GLU A 435 26.86 40.08 3.53
N LEU A 436 26.37 39.52 4.63
CA LEU A 436 27.13 38.76 5.61
C LEU A 436 27.13 37.24 5.35
N ALA A 437 26.36 36.79 4.35
CA ALA A 437 26.21 35.37 4.02
C ALA A 437 27.47 34.77 3.38
N ARG A 438 27.93 33.64 3.94
CA ARG A 438 29.15 32.95 3.51
C ARG A 438 28.87 31.71 2.67
N ALA A 439 27.77 31.01 2.95
CA ALA A 439 27.38 29.81 2.20
C ALA A 439 26.84 30.18 0.81
N GLU A 440 26.91 29.25 -0.15
CA GLU A 440 26.27 29.47 -1.45
C GLU A 440 24.75 29.32 -1.39
N ILE A 441 24.22 28.55 -0.43
CA ILE A 441 22.78 28.43 -0.21
C ILE A 441 22.36 29.30 0.98
N VAL A 442 21.32 30.10 0.78
CA VAL A 442 20.76 31.02 1.78
C VAL A 442 19.32 30.62 2.09
N LEU A 443 19.03 30.38 3.37
CA LEU A 443 17.68 30.18 3.87
C LEU A 443 17.12 31.51 4.38
N LEU A 444 16.00 31.94 3.81
CA LEU A 444 15.21 33.06 4.30
C LEU A 444 14.11 32.50 5.21
N VAL A 445 14.04 32.99 6.45
CA VAL A 445 13.08 32.48 7.45
C VAL A 445 12.65 33.59 8.41
N SER A 446 11.38 33.61 8.75
CA SER A 446 10.78 34.50 9.75
C SER A 446 10.76 33.83 11.13
N ALA A 447 10.68 34.63 12.21
CA ALA A 447 10.51 34.06 13.54
C ALA A 447 9.19 33.29 13.66
N GLY A 448 9.23 32.17 14.39
CA GLY A 448 8.11 31.25 14.60
C GLY A 448 8.08 30.05 13.66
N VAL A 449 8.72 30.15 12.48
CA VAL A 449 8.84 29.03 11.53
C VAL A 449 9.80 27.98 12.09
N GLN A 450 9.37 26.72 12.07
CA GLN A 450 10.09 25.59 12.67
C GLN A 450 10.31 24.50 11.62
N PRO A 451 11.54 24.32 11.08
CA PRO A 451 11.83 23.21 10.17
C PRO A 451 11.66 21.84 10.84
N PHE A 452 11.07 20.89 10.13
CA PHE A 452 11.04 19.49 10.54
C PHE A 452 12.42 18.82 10.38
N PRO A 453 12.69 17.74 11.14
CA PRO A 453 13.91 16.95 10.99
C PRO A 453 14.19 16.57 9.54
N GLY A 454 15.40 16.89 9.05
CA GLY A 454 15.85 16.52 7.70
C GLY A 454 15.53 17.54 6.61
N ALA A 455 14.63 18.50 6.84
CA ALA A 455 14.17 19.47 5.84
C ALA A 455 15.34 20.27 5.21
N LEU A 456 16.34 20.64 6.01
CA LEU A 456 17.51 21.40 5.54
C LEU A 456 18.40 20.57 4.61
N LYS A 457 18.57 19.27 4.91
CA LYS A 457 19.38 18.36 4.11
C LYS A 457 18.71 18.10 2.76
N ILE A 458 17.41 17.81 2.75
CA ILE A 458 16.63 17.56 1.54
C ILE A 458 16.65 18.78 0.62
N ALA A 459 16.46 19.98 1.18
CA ALA A 459 16.53 21.22 0.41
C ALA A 459 17.91 21.44 -0.23
N LEU A 460 19.01 21.07 0.45
CA LEU A 460 20.37 21.15 -0.10
C LEU A 460 20.57 20.19 -1.28
N GLU A 461 20.07 18.95 -1.18
CA GLU A 461 20.19 17.93 -2.23
C GLU A 461 19.53 18.40 -3.53
N ALA A 462 18.42 19.13 -3.46
CA ALA A 462 17.75 19.71 -4.62
C ALA A 462 18.62 20.70 -5.43
N PHE A 463 19.59 21.38 -4.80
CA PHE A 463 20.49 22.31 -5.51
C PHE A 463 21.57 21.62 -6.34
N ALA A 464 21.66 20.29 -6.32
CA ALA A 464 22.50 19.52 -7.24
C ALA A 464 22.11 19.76 -8.70
N ASP A 465 20.83 20.06 -8.99
CA ASP A 465 20.39 20.52 -10.31
C ASP A 465 20.74 22.02 -10.50
N PRO A 466 21.61 22.38 -11.47
CA PRO A 466 21.97 23.77 -11.74
C PRO A 466 20.79 24.64 -12.18
N GLN A 467 19.65 24.08 -12.59
CA GLN A 467 18.45 24.86 -12.95
C GLN A 467 17.66 25.36 -11.73
N VAL A 468 17.82 24.71 -10.56
CA VAL A 468 17.12 25.04 -9.31
C VAL A 468 17.75 26.25 -8.64
N TRP A 469 17.08 27.40 -8.66
CA TRP A 469 17.59 28.64 -8.06
C TRP A 469 16.97 28.94 -6.70
N ALA A 470 15.78 28.38 -6.44
CA ALA A 470 15.16 28.39 -5.13
C ALA A 470 14.38 27.09 -4.88
N VAL A 471 14.28 26.72 -3.61
CA VAL A 471 13.55 25.54 -3.12
C VAL A 471 12.68 25.99 -1.94
N GLY A 472 11.43 25.56 -1.93
CA GLY A 472 10.56 25.60 -0.76
C GLY A 472 9.75 24.31 -0.69
N GLY A 473 8.94 24.15 0.35
CA GLY A 473 8.13 22.94 0.49
C GLY A 473 6.81 23.20 1.19
N GLN A 474 6.44 22.30 2.09
CA GLN A 474 5.15 22.32 2.77
C GLN A 474 5.24 23.09 4.10
N SER A 475 4.46 24.16 4.20
CA SER A 475 4.27 24.89 5.45
C SER A 475 3.01 24.38 6.13
N LEU A 476 3.16 23.69 7.26
CA LEU A 476 2.06 23.19 8.09
C LEU A 476 1.66 24.21 9.14
N GLY A 477 0.35 24.31 9.40
CA GLY A 477 -0.19 25.03 10.55
C GLY A 477 0.15 24.31 11.85
N LEU A 478 -0.16 24.97 12.97
CA LEU A 478 0.03 24.39 14.30
C LEU A 478 -0.94 23.22 14.58
N ASP A 479 -2.01 23.11 13.79
CA ASP A 479 -2.98 22.01 13.73
C ASP A 479 -2.49 20.82 12.89
N GLY A 480 -1.33 20.95 12.22
CA GLY A 480 -0.77 19.92 11.34
C GLY A 480 -1.38 19.87 9.93
N ARG A 481 -2.27 20.81 9.58
CA ARG A 481 -2.82 20.92 8.21
C ARG A 481 -1.96 21.84 7.36
N VAL A 482 -1.95 21.61 6.05
CA VAL A 482 -1.16 22.43 5.12
C VAL A 482 -1.74 23.85 5.06
N ARG A 483 -0.87 24.85 5.16
CA ARG A 483 -1.18 26.28 4.92
C ARG A 483 -0.67 26.75 3.55
N GLU A 484 0.46 26.21 3.10
CA GLU A 484 0.99 26.49 1.77
C GLU A 484 1.82 25.29 1.29
N ALA A 485 1.52 24.83 0.07
CA ALA A 485 2.31 23.88 -0.71
C ALA A 485 2.74 24.55 -2.03
N GLY A 486 3.37 25.72 -1.91
CA GLY A 486 3.60 26.65 -3.02
C GLY A 486 2.36 27.45 -3.40
N SER A 487 2.58 28.53 -4.15
CA SER A 487 1.54 29.49 -4.55
C SER A 487 1.42 29.60 -6.06
N VAL A 488 0.17 29.78 -6.53
CA VAL A 488 -0.14 30.18 -7.90
C VAL A 488 -0.13 31.69 -7.99
N ILE A 489 0.58 32.24 -8.98
CA ILE A 489 0.60 33.69 -9.22
C ILE A 489 -0.18 34.00 -10.50
N TRP A 490 -1.26 34.75 -10.35
CA TRP A 490 -2.16 35.10 -11.45
C TRP A 490 -1.64 36.27 -12.28
N ARG A 491 -2.15 36.41 -13.51
CA ARG A 491 -1.81 37.50 -14.43
C ARG A 491 -2.07 38.91 -13.90
N ASN A 492 -3.00 39.06 -12.95
CA ASN A 492 -3.26 40.34 -12.28
C ASN A 492 -2.28 40.63 -11.12
N ALA A 493 -1.30 39.75 -10.89
CA ALA A 493 -0.37 39.73 -9.76
C ALA A 493 -0.99 39.36 -8.39
N GLY A 494 -2.28 38.98 -8.35
CA GLY A 494 -2.84 38.29 -7.20
C GLY A 494 -2.25 36.88 -7.09
N PHE A 495 -2.40 36.24 -5.93
CA PHE A 495 -1.90 34.89 -5.70
C PHE A 495 -2.90 34.02 -4.95
N THR A 496 -2.69 32.71 -4.98
CA THR A 496 -3.48 31.73 -4.23
C THR A 496 -2.55 30.63 -3.72
N PRO A 497 -2.35 30.51 -2.39
CA PRO A 497 -1.61 29.39 -1.82
C PRO A 497 -2.34 28.09 -2.11
N PHE A 498 -1.59 27.07 -2.53
CA PHE A 498 -2.13 25.76 -2.86
C PHE A 498 -2.10 24.84 -1.63
N GLY A 499 -3.08 23.94 -1.52
CA GLY A 499 -3.11 22.90 -0.49
C GLY A 499 -3.71 23.30 0.87
N ILE A 500 -4.29 24.50 1.02
CA ILE A 500 -4.84 24.94 2.31
C ILE A 500 -5.85 23.93 2.86
N GLY A 501 -5.63 23.47 4.11
CA GLY A 501 -6.51 22.55 4.84
C GLY A 501 -6.29 21.06 4.56
N MET A 502 -5.47 20.74 3.55
CA MET A 502 -5.10 19.36 3.20
C MET A 502 -4.18 18.74 4.25
N ARG A 503 -4.12 17.40 4.28
CA ARG A 503 -3.08 16.67 5.01
C ARG A 503 -1.77 16.72 4.20
N ALA A 504 -0.63 16.61 4.88
CA ALA A 504 0.69 16.74 4.25
C ALA A 504 1.01 15.67 3.19
N ASN A 505 0.28 14.54 3.22
CA ASN A 505 0.46 13.40 2.34
C ASN A 505 -0.65 13.25 1.29
N GLU A 506 -1.51 14.27 1.09
CA GLU A 506 -2.51 14.21 0.02
C GLU A 506 -1.81 14.17 -1.35
N PRO A 507 -2.25 13.31 -2.29
CA PRO A 507 -1.67 13.16 -3.62
C PRO A 507 -1.45 14.47 -4.39
N GLU A 508 -2.37 15.43 -4.25
CA GLU A 508 -2.32 16.74 -4.90
C GLU A 508 -1.04 17.53 -4.58
N ILE A 509 -0.45 17.28 -3.42
CA ILE A 509 0.70 18.04 -2.90
C ILE A 509 1.93 17.18 -2.63
N ALA A 510 1.79 15.86 -2.55
CA ALA A 510 2.85 14.91 -2.20
C ALA A 510 3.83 14.57 -3.36
N PHE A 511 4.12 15.52 -4.26
CA PHE A 511 5.09 15.33 -5.35
C PHE A 511 5.84 16.63 -5.69
N ARG A 512 7.10 16.48 -6.13
CA ARG A 512 7.98 17.55 -6.59
C ARG A 512 7.46 18.19 -7.86
N ARG A 513 7.43 19.51 -7.89
CA ARG A 513 7.02 20.27 -9.07
C ARG A 513 7.64 21.64 -9.11
N TRP A 514 7.64 22.22 -10.30
CA TRP A 514 7.94 23.64 -10.46
C TRP A 514 6.75 24.48 -9.99
N VAL A 515 7.00 25.53 -9.21
CA VAL A 515 5.96 26.44 -8.70
C VAL A 515 6.24 27.90 -9.05
N ASP A 516 5.22 28.75 -8.96
CA ASP A 516 5.40 30.16 -9.29
C ASP A 516 6.17 30.93 -8.20
N GLY A 517 6.00 30.51 -6.94
CA GLY A 517 6.67 31.08 -5.77
C GLY A 517 6.07 30.58 -4.46
N PHE A 518 6.50 31.21 -3.37
CA PHE A 518 6.04 30.97 -2.00
C PHE A 518 5.72 32.30 -1.33
N THR A 519 4.84 32.27 -0.33
CA THR A 519 4.42 33.46 0.43
C THR A 519 4.89 33.46 1.87
N GLY A 520 5.15 32.28 2.44
CA GLY A 520 5.70 32.10 3.79
C GLY A 520 6.56 30.83 3.90
N GLY A 521 6.83 30.41 5.15
CA GLY A 521 7.58 29.19 5.46
C GLY A 521 9.08 29.28 5.14
N LEU A 522 9.68 28.14 4.78
CA LEU A 522 11.09 28.05 4.40
C LEU A 522 11.31 28.36 2.92
N LEU A 523 12.21 29.30 2.62
CA LEU A 523 12.65 29.58 1.24
C LEU A 523 14.17 29.56 1.13
N PHE A 524 14.70 28.52 0.50
CA PHE A 524 16.12 28.38 0.17
C PHE A 524 16.41 29.01 -1.18
N CYS A 525 17.50 29.76 -1.30
CA CYS A 525 17.91 30.43 -2.53
C CYS A 525 19.41 30.26 -2.77
N ARG A 526 19.84 30.19 -4.03
CA ARG A 526 21.26 30.42 -4.36
C ARG A 526 21.64 31.87 -4.08
N ARG A 527 22.70 32.07 -3.29
CA ARG A 527 23.21 33.38 -2.89
C ARG A 527 23.59 34.24 -4.08
N SER A 528 24.29 33.67 -5.07
CA SER A 528 24.70 34.36 -6.29
C SER A 528 23.50 34.93 -7.07
N ALA A 529 22.47 34.12 -7.28
CA ALA A 529 21.23 34.51 -7.95
C ALA A 529 20.47 35.56 -7.12
N LEU A 530 20.29 35.32 -5.83
CA LEU A 530 19.59 36.23 -4.92
C LEU A 530 20.28 37.60 -4.89
N ARG A 531 21.61 37.65 -4.70
CA ARG A 531 22.39 38.90 -4.64
C ARG A 531 22.30 39.71 -5.93
N THR A 532 22.38 39.05 -7.09
CA THR A 532 22.32 39.72 -8.40
C THR A 532 20.96 40.38 -8.63
N HIS A 533 19.89 39.74 -8.16
CA HIS A 533 18.52 40.15 -8.46
C HIS A 533 17.79 40.81 -7.26
N ASN A 534 18.43 40.95 -6.10
CA ASN A 534 17.83 41.51 -4.87
C ASN A 534 17.32 42.95 -5.04
N HIS A 535 17.94 43.76 -5.92
CA HIS A 535 17.52 45.14 -6.16
C HIS A 535 16.10 45.25 -6.76
N LEU A 536 15.54 44.15 -7.27
CA LEU A 536 14.20 44.09 -7.87
C LEU A 536 13.07 43.96 -6.83
N THR A 537 13.40 43.79 -5.54
CA THR A 537 12.42 43.52 -4.46
C THR A 537 12.07 44.74 -3.60
N LEU A 538 12.73 45.90 -3.82
CA LEU A 538 12.59 47.11 -3.00
C LEU A 538 11.32 47.89 -3.40
N GLY A 539 10.18 47.55 -2.79
CA GLY A 539 8.92 48.27 -3.02
C GLY A 539 7.64 47.55 -2.57
N GLY A 540 7.71 46.25 -2.29
CA GLY A 540 6.63 45.51 -1.63
C GLY A 540 6.52 45.87 -0.13
N ILE A 541 5.30 45.86 0.40
CA ILE A 541 5.01 46.12 1.81
C ILE A 541 4.65 44.79 2.48
N GLY A 542 5.46 44.35 3.43
CA GLY A 542 5.23 43.13 4.21
C GLY A 542 5.95 41.88 3.66
N PRO A 543 6.10 40.82 4.48
CA PRO A 543 6.88 39.64 4.15
C PRO A 543 6.34 38.86 2.95
N GLU A 544 5.01 38.67 2.85
CA GLU A 544 4.35 37.98 1.71
C GLU A 544 4.77 38.61 0.35
N ALA A 545 4.63 39.93 0.24
CA ALA A 545 4.92 40.64 -1.01
C ALA A 545 6.40 40.63 -1.37
N GLU A 546 7.28 40.60 -0.36
CA GLU A 546 8.72 40.48 -0.57
C GLU A 546 9.11 39.08 -1.06
N MET A 547 8.58 38.01 -0.47
CA MET A 547 8.83 36.64 -0.92
C MET A 547 8.36 36.45 -2.36
N LEU A 548 7.15 36.90 -2.69
CA LEU A 548 6.65 36.88 -4.07
C LEU A 548 7.55 37.68 -5.02
N ALA A 549 8.03 38.86 -4.61
CA ALA A 549 8.94 39.65 -5.43
C ALA A 549 10.28 38.94 -5.69
N ILE A 550 10.83 38.23 -4.69
CA ILE A 550 12.03 37.40 -4.84
C ILE A 550 11.76 36.30 -5.87
N CYS A 551 10.69 35.53 -5.69
CA CYS A 551 10.32 34.44 -6.58
C CYS A 551 10.14 34.92 -8.03
N LEU A 552 9.36 35.99 -8.25
CA LEU A 552 9.13 36.57 -9.56
C LEU A 552 10.41 37.12 -10.20
N SER A 553 11.29 37.72 -9.38
CA SER A 553 12.57 38.23 -9.82
C SER A 553 13.52 37.12 -10.31
N LEU A 554 13.64 36.04 -9.54
CA LEU A 554 14.44 34.87 -9.93
C LEU A 554 13.89 34.23 -11.23
N ARG A 555 12.58 34.09 -11.34
CA ARG A 555 11.92 33.52 -12.52
C ARG A 555 12.04 34.40 -13.76
N GLN A 556 11.92 35.71 -13.62
CA GLN A 556 12.12 36.63 -14.74
C GLN A 556 13.56 36.56 -15.28
N ALA A 557 14.53 36.23 -14.43
CA ALA A 557 15.92 36.01 -14.81
C ALA A 557 16.20 34.60 -15.37
N GLY A 558 15.19 33.73 -15.46
CA GLY A 558 15.29 32.37 -16.01
C GLY A 558 15.54 31.28 -14.97
N GLY A 559 15.62 31.61 -13.68
CA GLY A 559 15.73 30.63 -12.61
C GLY A 559 14.44 29.84 -12.40
N LYS A 560 14.56 28.56 -12.00
CA LYS A 560 13.41 27.75 -11.61
C LYS A 560 13.27 27.67 -10.09
N ILE A 561 12.03 27.57 -9.65
CA ILE A 561 11.67 27.43 -8.23
C ILE A 561 11.05 26.05 -8.06
N LEU A 562 11.71 25.20 -7.30
CA LEU A 562 11.26 23.86 -6.99
C LEU A 562 10.41 23.89 -5.72
N TYR A 563 9.26 23.23 -5.79
CA TYR A 563 8.55 22.74 -4.61
C TYR A 563 8.96 21.31 -4.37
N ASP A 564 9.38 21.02 -3.14
CA ASP A 564 9.71 19.68 -2.66
C ASP A 564 8.84 19.35 -1.44
N PRO A 565 7.93 18.35 -1.54
CA PRO A 565 7.00 18.03 -0.46
C PRO A 565 7.70 17.62 0.84
N ASP A 566 8.92 17.07 0.75
CA ASP A 566 9.67 16.60 1.92
C ASP A 566 10.42 17.72 2.65
N VAL A 567 10.45 18.94 2.09
CA VAL A 567 10.91 20.14 2.79
C VAL A 567 9.75 20.67 3.64
N ILE A 568 9.63 20.17 4.86
CA ILE A 568 8.50 20.47 5.74
C ILE A 568 8.88 21.48 6.83
N ASP A 569 8.00 22.44 7.06
CA ASP A 569 8.05 23.33 8.22
C ASP A 569 6.71 23.42 8.94
N ARG A 570 6.77 23.88 10.18
CA ARG A 570 5.61 24.32 10.95
C ARG A 570 5.66 25.83 11.09
N SER A 571 4.61 26.50 10.65
CA SER A 571 4.53 27.96 10.63
C SER A 571 3.32 28.47 11.41
N PRO A 572 3.47 29.53 12.23
CA PRO A 572 2.36 30.15 12.93
C PRO A 572 1.43 30.89 11.94
N PRO A 573 0.19 31.24 12.35
CA PRO A 573 -0.69 32.11 11.58
C PRO A 573 0.03 33.42 11.20
N GLU A 574 -0.10 33.82 9.93
CA GLU A 574 0.43 35.10 9.47
C GLU A 574 -0.58 36.22 9.75
N PRO A 575 -0.12 37.42 10.17
CA PRO A 575 -1.02 38.54 10.43
C PRO A 575 -1.69 39.02 9.13
N ALA A 576 -3.02 39.16 9.16
CA ALA A 576 -3.79 39.60 8.00
C ALA A 576 -3.35 40.98 7.49
N ILE A 577 -2.92 41.05 6.23
CA ILE A 577 -2.60 42.32 5.56
C ILE A 577 -3.89 43.03 5.15
N ALA A 578 -3.97 44.33 5.43
CA ALA A 578 -5.09 45.17 5.01
C ALA A 578 -5.30 45.13 3.48
N ALA A 579 -6.56 45.08 3.03
CA ALA A 579 -6.90 44.86 1.63
C ALA A 579 -6.35 45.95 0.68
N ASP A 580 -6.23 47.19 1.15
CA ASP A 580 -5.66 48.32 0.41
C ASP A 580 -4.15 48.15 0.18
N LEU A 581 -3.41 47.65 1.19
CA LEU A 581 -1.99 47.33 1.08
C LEU A 581 -1.77 46.16 0.11
N ARG A 582 -2.62 45.12 0.18
CA ARG A 582 -2.57 44.00 -0.76
C ARG A 582 -2.79 44.48 -2.20
N ALA A 583 -3.82 45.28 -2.45
CA ALA A 583 -4.09 45.84 -3.78
C ALA A 583 -2.94 46.73 -4.30
N ARG A 584 -2.28 47.48 -3.41
CA ARG A 584 -1.08 48.27 -3.73
C ARG A 584 0.10 47.37 -4.11
N ASN A 585 0.34 46.30 -3.37
CA ASN A 585 1.40 45.32 -3.65
C ASN A 585 1.17 44.63 -5.00
N GLU A 586 -0.04 44.16 -5.28
CA GLU A 586 -0.41 43.58 -6.58
C GLU A 586 -0.17 44.55 -7.74
N SER A 587 -0.60 45.82 -7.59
CA SER A 587 -0.38 46.86 -8.59
C SER A 587 1.10 47.17 -8.83
N TRP A 588 1.93 47.06 -7.79
CA TRP A 588 3.37 47.22 -7.90
C TRP A 588 4.03 46.01 -8.60
N LEU A 589 3.72 44.78 -8.16
CA LEU A 589 4.20 43.54 -8.77
C LEU A 589 3.82 43.46 -10.26
N LYS A 590 2.57 43.79 -10.59
CA LYS A 590 2.07 43.80 -11.97
C LYS A 590 2.84 44.74 -12.88
N ARG A 591 3.16 45.96 -12.40
CA ARG A 591 3.95 46.93 -13.16
C ARG A 591 5.39 46.45 -13.34
N ARG A 592 5.98 45.88 -12.28
CA ARG A 592 7.39 45.49 -12.25
C ARG A 592 7.68 44.24 -13.08
N PHE A 593 6.82 43.23 -12.99
CA PHE A 593 7.00 41.90 -13.58
C PHE A 593 6.02 41.65 -14.75
N SER A 594 5.55 42.71 -15.41
CA SER A 594 4.55 42.63 -16.48
C SER A 594 4.92 41.65 -17.60
N GLY A 595 6.20 41.56 -17.97
CA GLY A 595 6.69 40.61 -18.96
C GLY A 595 6.44 39.15 -18.58
N LEU A 596 6.78 38.77 -17.34
CA LEU A 596 6.55 37.42 -16.81
C LEU A 596 5.05 37.17 -16.60
N LEU A 597 4.36 38.08 -15.92
CA LEU A 597 2.95 37.95 -15.56
C LEU A 597 2.01 37.94 -16.78
N SER A 598 2.42 38.52 -17.91
CA SER A 598 1.63 38.47 -19.15
C SER A 598 1.39 37.05 -19.67
N ARG A 599 2.26 36.11 -19.28
CA ARG A 599 2.22 34.69 -19.66
C ARG A 599 1.54 33.80 -18.61
N GLN A 600 1.16 34.37 -17.47
CA GLN A 600 0.51 33.65 -16.38
C GLN A 600 -0.98 33.41 -16.62
N PRO A 601 -1.59 32.41 -15.98
CA PRO A 601 -3.02 32.13 -16.11
C PRO A 601 -3.86 33.30 -15.59
N LEU A 602 -5.07 33.41 -16.14
CA LEU A 602 -6.07 34.35 -15.65
C LEU A 602 -6.73 33.80 -14.37
N PRO A 603 -7.10 34.67 -13.41
CA PRO A 603 -7.97 34.25 -12.31
C PRO A 603 -9.22 33.55 -12.84
N GLY A 604 -9.55 32.39 -12.25
CA GLY A 604 -10.63 31.51 -12.72
C GLY A 604 -10.19 30.36 -13.63
N THR A 605 -8.91 30.31 -14.03
CA THR A 605 -8.32 29.08 -14.58
C THR A 605 -8.29 28.00 -13.49
N SER A 606 -8.44 26.71 -13.86
CA SER A 606 -8.36 25.61 -12.90
C SER A 606 -7.08 25.67 -12.05
N LEU A 607 -7.25 25.63 -10.73
CA LEU A 607 -6.14 25.67 -9.76
C LEU A 607 -5.23 24.44 -9.93
N MET A 608 -5.80 23.28 -10.25
CA MET A 608 -5.06 22.03 -10.47
C MET A 608 -4.10 22.14 -11.66
N ARG A 609 -4.49 22.89 -12.70
CA ARG A 609 -3.61 23.18 -13.82
C ARG A 609 -2.56 24.23 -13.46
N ALA A 610 -2.97 25.28 -12.75
CA ALA A 610 -2.16 26.46 -12.47
C ALA A 610 -1.09 26.26 -11.39
N ARG A 611 -1.23 25.24 -10.51
CA ARG A 611 -0.27 24.92 -9.42
C ARG A 611 1.14 24.58 -9.90
N SER A 612 1.29 24.15 -11.16
CA SER A 612 2.60 23.91 -11.77
C SER A 612 3.02 25.13 -12.57
N ALA A 613 4.13 25.76 -12.18
CA ALA A 613 4.80 26.72 -13.04
C ALA A 613 5.30 25.99 -14.28
N PHE A 614 5.10 26.58 -15.46
CA PHE A 614 5.40 26.06 -16.81
C PHE A 614 4.27 25.24 -17.45
N GLY A 615 4.02 25.50 -18.74
CA GLY A 615 3.06 24.76 -19.57
C GLY A 615 3.61 23.43 -20.05
N THR A 616 4.22 22.64 -19.17
CA THR A 616 4.65 21.27 -19.46
C THR A 616 3.45 20.40 -19.75
N SER A 617 3.54 19.55 -20.78
CA SER A 617 2.43 18.70 -21.17
C SER A 617 2.12 17.66 -20.10
N GLY A 618 0.84 17.56 -19.73
CA GLY A 618 0.36 16.61 -18.73
C GLY A 618 -0.08 15.28 -19.36
N ILE A 619 0.30 14.17 -18.74
CA ILE A 619 -0.14 12.82 -19.11
C ILE A 619 -0.88 12.22 -17.93
N LEU A 620 -2.12 11.81 -18.15
CA LEU A 620 -2.84 10.96 -17.21
C LEU A 620 -2.51 9.49 -17.54
N PHE A 621 -1.85 8.79 -16.63
CA PHE A 621 -1.55 7.37 -16.76
C PHE A 621 -2.58 6.57 -15.95
N LEU A 622 -3.43 5.79 -16.63
CA LEU A 622 -4.37 4.88 -15.99
C LEU A 622 -3.72 3.50 -15.88
N CYS A 623 -3.77 2.91 -14.69
CA CYS A 623 -3.30 1.55 -14.44
C CYS A 623 -4.29 0.81 -13.54
N GLN A 624 -4.21 -0.53 -13.49
CA GLN A 624 -5.07 -1.30 -12.59
C GLN A 624 -4.73 -1.03 -11.12
N GLN A 625 -3.45 -1.21 -10.76
CA GLN A 625 -2.86 -0.92 -9.45
C GLN A 625 -1.57 -0.12 -9.65
N LEU A 626 -1.03 0.54 -8.61
CA LEU A 626 0.26 1.21 -8.74
C LEU A 626 1.36 0.19 -9.01
N PRO A 627 2.21 0.39 -10.03
CA PRO A 627 3.15 -0.64 -10.47
C PRO A 627 4.41 -0.69 -9.61
N HIS A 628 4.27 -1.09 -8.34
CA HIS A 628 5.40 -1.29 -7.43
C HIS A 628 6.36 -2.38 -7.96
N PRO A 629 7.69 -2.23 -7.76
CA PRO A 629 8.68 -3.21 -8.21
C PRO A 629 8.44 -4.61 -7.65
N VAL A 630 7.96 -4.71 -6.41
CA VAL A 630 7.66 -5.98 -5.74
C VAL A 630 6.67 -6.82 -6.55
N LEU A 631 5.70 -6.18 -7.22
CA LEU A 631 4.66 -6.84 -8.00
C LEU A 631 5.18 -7.54 -9.26
N GLY A 632 6.43 -7.28 -9.66
CA GLY A 632 7.08 -7.94 -10.78
C GLY A 632 6.44 -7.67 -12.14
N THR A 633 6.71 -8.53 -13.11
CA THR A 633 6.08 -8.50 -14.44
C THR A 633 4.59 -8.88 -14.33
N PRO A 634 3.66 -8.12 -14.97
CA PRO A 634 3.86 -7.06 -15.95
C PRO A 634 3.96 -5.63 -15.40
N SER A 635 3.75 -5.42 -14.09
CA SER A 635 3.75 -4.09 -13.45
C SER A 635 5.03 -3.30 -13.74
N LEU A 636 6.19 -3.96 -13.75
CA LEU A 636 7.48 -3.35 -14.06
C LEU A 636 7.50 -2.58 -15.40
N ARG A 637 6.80 -3.07 -16.43
CA ARG A 637 6.71 -2.39 -17.73
C ARG A 637 5.97 -1.05 -17.61
N HIS A 638 4.82 -1.03 -16.93
CA HIS A 638 4.07 0.22 -16.74
C HIS A 638 4.90 1.25 -15.97
N ARG A 639 5.63 0.79 -14.95
CA ARG A 639 6.56 1.63 -14.20
C ARG A 639 7.65 2.20 -15.12
N ASP A 640 8.26 1.38 -15.98
CA ASP A 640 9.26 1.85 -16.94
C ASP A 640 8.71 2.93 -17.88
N MET A 641 7.49 2.76 -18.41
CA MET A 641 6.83 3.77 -19.25
C MET A 641 6.63 5.08 -18.49
N MET A 642 6.10 5.01 -17.26
CA MET A 642 5.85 6.18 -16.41
C MET A 642 7.13 6.96 -16.11
N ILE A 643 8.19 6.25 -15.70
CA ILE A 643 9.50 6.86 -15.44
C ILE A 643 10.11 7.42 -16.73
N GLY A 644 9.95 6.70 -17.84
CA GLY A 644 10.38 7.13 -19.17
C GLY A 644 9.77 8.46 -19.57
N LEU A 645 8.45 8.58 -19.45
CA LEU A 645 7.69 9.80 -19.73
C LEU A 645 8.10 10.95 -18.80
N SER A 646 8.28 10.69 -17.50
CA SER A 646 8.75 11.70 -16.55
C SER A 646 10.15 12.23 -16.91
N ARG A 647 11.10 11.33 -17.25
CA ARG A 647 12.46 11.70 -17.71
C ARG A 647 12.47 12.53 -18.99
N LEU A 648 11.47 12.37 -19.86
CA LEU A 648 11.30 13.19 -21.06
C LEU A 648 10.75 14.60 -20.75
N GLY A 649 10.39 14.88 -19.50
CA GLY A 649 9.91 16.18 -19.04
C GLY A 649 8.38 16.34 -19.08
N TYR A 650 7.63 15.24 -19.30
CA TYR A 650 6.17 15.26 -19.18
C TYR A 650 5.75 15.22 -17.71
N ARG A 651 4.68 15.92 -17.36
CA ARG A 651 4.06 15.81 -16.03
C ARG A 651 3.16 14.58 -16.03
N VAL A 652 3.57 13.53 -15.32
CA VAL A 652 2.82 12.28 -15.23
C VAL A 652 1.99 12.28 -13.94
N THR A 653 0.68 12.10 -14.09
CA THR A 653 -0.23 11.81 -12.98
C THR A 653 -0.74 10.39 -13.16
N VAL A 654 -0.59 9.55 -12.15
CA VAL A 654 -0.95 8.13 -12.19
C VAL A 654 -2.24 7.93 -11.41
N PHE A 655 -3.20 7.23 -12.02
CA PHE A 655 -4.48 6.94 -11.41
C PHE A 655 -4.73 5.41 -11.45
N PRO A 656 -4.65 4.73 -10.29
CA PRO A 656 -5.02 3.32 -10.18
C PRO A 656 -6.55 3.15 -10.22
N LEU A 657 -7.04 2.03 -10.75
CA LEU A 657 -8.47 1.73 -10.81
C LEU A 657 -8.96 0.85 -9.67
N ASP A 658 -8.08 0.03 -9.09
CA ASP A 658 -8.41 -0.91 -8.02
C ASP A 658 -8.37 -0.30 -6.62
N GLY A 659 -7.69 0.84 -6.48
CA GLY A 659 -7.54 1.57 -5.24
C GLY A 659 -6.82 0.81 -4.13
N THR A 660 -5.84 -0.01 -4.45
CA THR A 660 -4.98 -0.60 -3.44
C THR A 660 -4.17 0.50 -2.73
N LEU A 661 -4.33 0.66 -1.40
CA LEU A 661 -3.43 1.52 -0.62
C LEU A 661 -2.12 0.77 -0.41
N HIS A 662 -1.03 1.45 -0.71
CA HIS A 662 0.31 0.94 -0.51
C HIS A 662 0.95 1.65 0.68
N ASP A 663 1.97 1.02 1.27
CA ASP A 663 2.78 1.68 2.29
C ASP A 663 3.38 2.97 1.70
N GLY A 664 3.08 4.11 2.32
CA GLY A 664 3.53 5.42 1.83
C GLY A 664 5.06 5.53 1.74
N VAL A 665 5.79 4.82 2.59
CA VAL A 665 7.27 4.77 2.52
C VAL A 665 7.72 3.97 1.31
N ALA A 666 7.18 2.76 1.10
CA ALA A 666 7.45 1.97 -0.10
C ALA A 666 7.11 2.75 -1.38
N THR A 667 5.95 3.42 -1.43
CA THR A 667 5.53 4.27 -2.56
C THR A 667 6.54 5.38 -2.83
N ALA A 668 6.99 6.10 -1.81
CA ALA A 668 7.97 7.17 -1.96
C ALA A 668 9.34 6.67 -2.47
N LEU A 669 9.74 5.44 -2.12
CA LEU A 669 10.99 4.82 -2.57
C LEU A 669 10.88 4.26 -3.99
N ASP A 670 9.71 3.74 -4.35
CA ASP A 670 9.49 3.02 -5.59
C ASP A 670 9.25 3.93 -6.80
N PHE A 671 8.85 5.18 -6.60
CA PHE A 671 8.53 6.10 -7.68
C PHE A 671 9.39 7.37 -7.62
N PRO A 672 9.77 7.96 -8.78
CA PRO A 672 10.42 9.26 -8.79
C PRO A 672 9.51 10.32 -8.13
N PRO A 673 10.10 11.23 -7.34
CA PRO A 673 9.32 12.21 -6.59
C PRO A 673 8.61 13.24 -7.48
N GLU A 674 8.91 13.30 -8.78
CA GLU A 674 8.24 14.19 -9.76
C GLU A 674 6.90 13.65 -10.28
N ILE A 675 6.58 12.38 -10.02
CA ILE A 675 5.33 11.75 -10.48
C ILE A 675 4.24 11.97 -9.43
N GLU A 676 3.08 12.45 -9.87
CA GLU A 676 1.90 12.56 -9.01
C GLU A 676 1.18 11.21 -8.96
N LEU A 677 1.03 10.63 -7.77
CA LEU A 677 0.43 9.31 -7.56
C LEU A 677 -0.90 9.47 -6.82
N MET A 678 -2.02 9.14 -7.47
CA MET A 678 -3.35 9.14 -6.85
C MET A 678 -3.58 7.82 -6.11
N ASP A 679 -2.72 7.52 -5.13
CA ASP A 679 -2.69 6.24 -4.39
C ASP A 679 -3.91 6.02 -3.48
N ASP A 680 -4.67 7.08 -3.20
CA ASP A 680 -5.89 7.04 -2.40
C ASP A 680 -7.18 6.86 -3.23
N CYS A 681 -7.09 6.90 -4.56
CA CYS A 681 -8.23 6.92 -5.47
C CYS A 681 -8.63 5.53 -6.00
N ASP A 682 -9.85 5.40 -6.51
CA ASP A 682 -10.30 4.23 -7.30
C ASP A 682 -11.19 4.58 -8.50
N LEU A 683 -11.61 3.55 -9.26
CA LEU A 683 -12.47 3.71 -10.44
C LEU A 683 -13.74 4.53 -10.19
N SER A 684 -14.33 4.50 -8.98
CA SER A 684 -15.54 5.26 -8.64
C SER A 684 -15.31 6.77 -8.57
N GLU A 685 -14.05 7.19 -8.37
CA GLU A 685 -13.64 8.59 -8.26
C GLU A 685 -13.15 9.17 -9.60
N LEU A 686 -12.79 8.32 -10.55
CA LEU A 686 -12.35 8.72 -11.90
C LEU A 686 -13.32 9.72 -12.59
N PRO A 687 -14.66 9.55 -12.54
CA PRO A 687 -15.59 10.53 -13.10
C PRO A 687 -15.47 11.94 -12.49
N GLY A 688 -15.27 12.03 -11.17
CA GLY A 688 -15.08 13.29 -10.44
C GLY A 688 -13.73 13.90 -10.78
N PHE A 689 -12.69 13.08 -10.68
CA PHE A 689 -11.31 13.44 -11.01
C PHE A 689 -11.18 14.05 -12.41
N LEU A 690 -11.75 13.42 -13.45
CA LEU A 690 -11.72 13.94 -14.82
C LEU A 690 -12.45 15.28 -14.97
N ARG A 691 -13.54 15.51 -14.21
CA ARG A 691 -14.26 16.79 -14.25
C ARG A 691 -13.45 17.89 -13.57
N ASP A 692 -12.91 17.63 -12.40
CA ASP A 692 -12.19 18.62 -11.59
C ASP A 692 -10.84 18.99 -12.22
N ARG A 693 -10.26 18.04 -12.97
CA ARG A 693 -8.99 18.21 -13.68
C ARG A 693 -9.18 18.31 -15.20
N ALA A 694 -10.35 18.76 -15.65
CA ALA A 694 -10.56 19.11 -17.05
C ALA A 694 -9.46 20.10 -17.51
N ASP A 695 -8.95 19.90 -18.72
CA ASP A 695 -7.84 20.65 -19.31
C ASP A 695 -6.48 20.54 -18.57
N CYS A 696 -6.31 19.66 -17.58
CA CYS A 696 -5.00 19.44 -16.92
C CYS A 696 -4.09 18.48 -17.69
N PHE A 697 -4.67 17.67 -18.58
CA PHE A 697 -3.97 16.65 -19.33
C PHE A 697 -3.99 16.97 -20.82
N ASP A 698 -2.89 16.67 -21.49
CA ASP A 698 -2.73 16.78 -22.93
C ASP A 698 -2.84 15.42 -23.62
N ALA A 699 -2.57 14.31 -22.91
CA ALA A 699 -2.80 12.93 -23.36
C ALA A 699 -3.23 12.01 -22.21
N VAL A 700 -3.92 10.90 -22.53
CA VAL A 700 -4.16 9.77 -21.60
C VAL A 700 -3.36 8.57 -22.07
N TRP A 701 -2.63 7.92 -21.16
CA TRP A 701 -1.95 6.65 -21.38
C TRP A 701 -2.65 5.58 -20.55
N ILE A 702 -3.08 4.48 -21.17
CA ILE A 702 -3.82 3.41 -20.50
C ILE A 702 -2.96 2.15 -20.51
N GLY A 703 -2.50 1.74 -19.33
CA GLY A 703 -1.67 0.55 -19.12
C GLY A 703 -2.50 -0.72 -19.01
N GLY A 704 -2.62 -1.49 -20.09
CA GLY A 704 -3.26 -2.79 -20.11
C GLY A 704 -4.71 -2.80 -20.63
N VAL A 705 -5.08 -3.95 -21.20
CA VAL A 705 -6.42 -4.18 -21.79
C VAL A 705 -7.54 -4.09 -20.74
N GLN A 706 -7.33 -4.70 -19.58
CA GLN A 706 -8.34 -4.71 -18.53
C GLN A 706 -8.63 -3.30 -18.01
N THR A 707 -7.59 -2.48 -17.84
CA THR A 707 -7.71 -1.06 -17.48
C THR A 707 -8.49 -0.28 -18.55
N LEU A 708 -8.22 -0.53 -19.84
CA LEU A 708 -8.97 0.07 -20.94
C LEU A 708 -10.46 -0.30 -20.89
N GLN A 709 -10.79 -1.58 -20.74
CA GLN A 709 -12.18 -2.05 -20.69
C GLN A 709 -12.95 -1.45 -19.51
N GLN A 710 -12.31 -1.32 -18.34
CA GLN A 710 -12.93 -0.72 -17.15
C GLN A 710 -13.07 0.80 -17.25
N ALA A 711 -12.07 1.50 -17.80
CA ALA A 711 -12.07 2.95 -17.93
C ALA A 711 -12.94 3.44 -19.10
N ALA A 712 -13.06 2.65 -20.18
CA ALA A 712 -13.75 3.04 -21.41
C ALA A 712 -15.16 3.63 -21.21
N PRO A 713 -16.07 3.03 -20.41
CA PRO A 713 -17.39 3.61 -20.15
C PRO A 713 -17.31 5.01 -19.52
N VAL A 714 -16.38 5.21 -18.58
CA VAL A 714 -16.17 6.50 -17.90
C VAL A 714 -15.60 7.52 -18.88
N LEU A 715 -14.60 7.15 -19.66
CA LEU A 715 -13.98 8.03 -20.67
C LEU A 715 -15.01 8.49 -21.72
N GLN A 716 -15.86 7.58 -22.21
CA GLN A 716 -16.92 7.92 -23.17
C GLN A 716 -17.93 8.92 -22.60
N GLN A 717 -18.39 8.71 -21.36
CA GLN A 717 -19.33 9.60 -20.68
C GLN A 717 -18.71 10.98 -20.39
N HIS A 718 -17.40 11.04 -20.17
CA HIS A 718 -16.65 12.25 -19.84
C HIS A 718 -15.81 12.79 -21.00
N SER A 719 -16.18 12.52 -22.26
CA SER A 719 -15.45 12.93 -23.46
C SER A 719 -15.10 14.43 -23.54
N ARG A 720 -15.89 15.31 -22.93
CA ARG A 720 -15.60 16.77 -22.88
C ARG A 720 -14.44 17.15 -21.96
N SER A 721 -14.14 16.29 -20.98
CA SER A 721 -13.03 16.47 -20.04
C SER A 721 -11.72 15.84 -20.54
N LEU A 722 -11.77 15.07 -21.63
CA LEU A 722 -10.63 14.35 -22.16
C LEU A 722 -9.65 15.26 -22.91
N PRO A 723 -8.36 14.89 -22.93
CA PRO A 723 -7.31 15.66 -23.58
C PRO A 723 -7.47 15.82 -25.09
N LYS A 724 -6.78 16.83 -25.64
CA LYS A 724 -6.78 17.15 -27.07
C LYS A 724 -5.78 16.36 -27.91
N LEU A 725 -4.64 15.93 -27.35
CA LEU A 725 -3.61 15.18 -28.10
C LEU A 725 -3.90 13.67 -28.13
N GLY A 726 -4.99 13.20 -27.53
CA GLY A 726 -5.49 11.83 -27.70
C GLY A 726 -5.18 10.85 -26.57
N ILE A 727 -5.53 9.60 -26.82
CA ILE A 727 -5.48 8.47 -25.89
C ILE A 727 -4.59 7.38 -26.49
N VAL A 728 -3.68 6.85 -25.67
CA VAL A 728 -2.79 5.74 -25.99
C VAL A 728 -3.20 4.52 -25.17
N ALA A 729 -3.28 3.35 -25.79
CA ALA A 729 -3.43 2.07 -25.08
C ALA A 729 -2.15 1.23 -25.20
N ASP A 730 -1.60 0.79 -24.07
CA ASP A 730 -0.53 -0.22 -23.99
C ASP A 730 -1.16 -1.61 -23.86
N ILE A 731 -1.16 -2.35 -24.96
CA ILE A 731 -1.78 -3.67 -25.14
C ILE A 731 -0.64 -4.68 -25.22
N HIS A 732 0.08 -4.84 -24.11
CA HIS A 732 1.10 -5.87 -23.98
C HIS A 732 0.54 -7.08 -23.25
N ALA A 733 0.89 -8.30 -23.69
CA ALA A 733 0.66 -9.53 -22.95
C ALA A 733 -0.81 -9.74 -22.50
N GLY A 734 -1.77 -9.48 -23.40
CA GLY A 734 -3.19 -9.49 -23.07
C GLY A 734 -3.75 -10.89 -22.70
N PRO A 735 -4.93 -10.93 -22.03
CA PRO A 735 -5.57 -12.17 -21.58
C PRO A 735 -5.80 -13.22 -22.70
N ALA A 736 -6.08 -12.79 -23.93
CA ALA A 736 -6.23 -13.67 -25.09
C ALA A 736 -5.00 -14.54 -25.35
N ARG A 737 -3.80 -13.99 -25.19
CA ARG A 737 -2.54 -14.72 -25.41
C ARG A 737 -2.32 -15.74 -24.31
N GLU A 738 -2.59 -15.39 -23.06
CA GLU A 738 -2.57 -16.36 -21.95
C GLU A 738 -3.59 -17.49 -22.16
N ARG A 739 -4.85 -17.17 -22.54
CA ARG A 739 -5.87 -18.18 -22.87
C ARG A 739 -5.41 -19.12 -23.99
N HIS A 740 -4.77 -18.58 -25.02
CA HIS A 740 -4.20 -19.37 -26.10
C HIS A 740 -3.09 -20.32 -25.61
N LEU A 741 -2.15 -19.83 -24.79
CA LEU A 741 -1.11 -20.67 -24.19
C LEU A 741 -1.70 -21.75 -23.27
N ARG A 742 -2.71 -21.43 -22.47
CA ARG A 742 -3.43 -22.41 -21.63
C ARG A 742 -4.09 -23.50 -22.48
N ARG A 743 -4.70 -23.15 -23.62
CA ARG A 743 -5.24 -24.13 -24.57
C ARG A 743 -4.14 -25.00 -25.19
N ARG A 744 -2.97 -24.42 -25.51
CA ARG A 744 -1.80 -25.17 -25.99
C ARG A 744 -1.29 -26.18 -24.96
N VAL A 745 -1.32 -25.85 -23.66
CA VAL A 745 -1.01 -26.82 -22.57
C VAL A 745 -1.98 -28.00 -22.63
N GLY A 746 -3.26 -27.75 -22.93
CA GLY A 746 -4.27 -28.77 -23.22
C GLY A 746 -4.23 -29.37 -24.63
N ALA A 747 -3.13 -29.21 -25.37
CA ALA A 747 -2.92 -29.70 -26.74
C ALA A 747 -3.87 -29.14 -27.83
N LEU A 748 -4.49 -27.97 -27.59
CA LEU A 748 -5.30 -27.25 -28.56
C LEU A 748 -4.54 -26.00 -29.04
N ASN A 749 -4.12 -25.98 -30.30
CA ASN A 749 -3.46 -24.83 -30.94
C ASN A 749 -4.33 -24.30 -32.09
N ASP A 750 -5.22 -23.36 -31.77
CA ASP A 750 -6.14 -22.75 -32.73
C ASP A 750 -5.86 -21.24 -32.84
N ARG A 751 -5.33 -20.82 -34.00
CA ARG A 751 -5.00 -19.43 -34.30
C ARG A 751 -6.25 -18.59 -34.56
N ASP A 752 -7.30 -19.16 -35.16
CA ASP A 752 -8.54 -18.43 -35.42
C ASP A 752 -9.26 -18.10 -34.12
N LEU A 753 -9.34 -19.07 -33.20
CA LEU A 753 -9.93 -18.86 -31.88
C LEU A 753 -9.13 -17.87 -31.03
N PHE A 754 -7.79 -17.84 -31.17
CA PHE A 754 -6.96 -16.82 -30.53
C PHE A 754 -7.26 -15.42 -31.07
N LEU A 755 -7.42 -15.27 -32.38
CA LEU A 755 -7.77 -13.98 -32.99
C LEU A 755 -9.20 -13.54 -32.61
N ASP A 756 -10.15 -14.47 -32.49
CA ASP A 756 -11.50 -14.17 -31.99
C ASP A 756 -11.46 -13.65 -30.54
N ASP A 757 -10.66 -14.30 -29.68
CA ASP A 757 -10.44 -13.86 -28.30
C ASP A 757 -9.75 -12.49 -28.23
N LEU A 758 -8.77 -12.24 -29.12
CA LEU A 758 -8.04 -10.98 -29.17
C LEU A 758 -8.94 -9.84 -29.66
N GLU A 759 -9.85 -10.09 -30.60
CA GLU A 759 -10.85 -9.13 -31.06
C GLU A 759 -11.81 -8.73 -29.93
N LEU A 760 -12.23 -9.68 -29.09
CA LEU A 760 -13.02 -9.40 -27.88
C LEU A 760 -12.26 -8.59 -26.83
N ASP A 761 -10.99 -8.95 -26.58
CA ASP A 761 -10.14 -8.22 -25.63
C ASP A 761 -9.87 -6.78 -26.10
N THR A 762 -9.80 -6.55 -27.41
CA THR A 762 -9.45 -5.25 -28.01
C THR A 762 -10.67 -4.45 -28.51
N ASP A 763 -11.88 -4.82 -28.09
CA ASP A 763 -13.14 -4.23 -28.51
C ASP A 763 -13.25 -2.72 -28.22
N GLN A 764 -12.56 -2.21 -27.19
CA GLN A 764 -12.53 -0.79 -26.81
C GLN A 764 -11.39 0.01 -27.44
N VAL A 765 -10.49 -0.62 -28.20
CA VAL A 765 -9.29 0.04 -28.76
C VAL A 765 -9.63 1.17 -29.73
N TRP A 766 -10.80 1.15 -30.35
CA TRP A 766 -11.29 2.23 -31.22
C TRP A 766 -11.36 3.60 -30.53
N LEU A 767 -11.40 3.66 -29.20
CA LEU A 767 -11.33 4.91 -28.43
C LEU A 767 -9.95 5.59 -28.51
N THR A 768 -8.92 4.83 -28.86
CA THR A 768 -7.51 5.27 -28.82
C THR A 768 -7.02 5.74 -30.17
N GLN A 769 -5.99 6.59 -30.17
CA GLN A 769 -5.36 7.14 -31.37
C GLN A 769 -4.00 6.47 -31.67
N ALA A 770 -3.38 5.86 -30.66
CA ALA A 770 -2.18 5.06 -30.81
C ALA A 770 -2.25 3.82 -29.91
N VAL A 771 -1.67 2.72 -30.38
CA VAL A 771 -1.57 1.46 -29.65
C VAL A 771 -0.09 1.11 -29.47
N VAL A 772 0.28 0.74 -28.26
CA VAL A 772 1.62 0.29 -27.90
C VAL A 772 1.58 -1.21 -27.63
N VAL A 773 2.59 -1.94 -28.10
CA VAL A 773 2.80 -3.36 -27.83
C VAL A 773 4.26 -3.61 -27.47
N GLY A 774 4.58 -4.80 -26.95
CA GLY A 774 5.92 -5.15 -26.48
C GLY A 774 6.83 -5.74 -27.57
N ASN A 775 6.28 -6.39 -28.59
CA ASN A 775 7.07 -7.02 -29.66
C ASN A 775 6.36 -6.98 -31.04
N GLU A 776 7.10 -7.32 -32.09
CA GLU A 776 6.60 -7.31 -33.48
C GLU A 776 5.54 -8.40 -33.75
N GLU A 777 5.53 -9.50 -32.97
CA GLU A 777 4.51 -10.55 -33.13
C GLU A 777 3.14 -10.05 -32.66
N GLU A 778 3.07 -9.39 -31.48
CA GLU A 778 1.86 -8.75 -30.97
C GLU A 778 1.33 -7.70 -31.95
N LYS A 779 2.23 -6.92 -32.56
CA LYS A 779 1.87 -5.96 -33.60
C LYS A 779 1.24 -6.66 -34.82
N ALA A 780 1.86 -7.74 -35.32
CA ALA A 780 1.32 -8.48 -36.45
C ALA A 780 -0.05 -9.11 -36.15
N ASP A 781 -0.26 -9.62 -34.93
CA ASP A 781 -1.53 -10.19 -34.50
C ASP A 781 -2.66 -9.13 -34.48
N LEU A 782 -2.37 -7.91 -33.99
CA LEU A 782 -3.33 -6.80 -34.01
C LEU A 782 -3.55 -6.22 -35.41
N GLU A 783 -2.52 -6.14 -36.25
CA GLU A 783 -2.66 -5.73 -37.66
C GLU A 783 -3.54 -6.71 -38.46
N ALA A 784 -3.51 -8.00 -38.12
CA ALA A 784 -4.39 -9.01 -38.73
C ALA A 784 -5.89 -8.77 -38.43
N LEU A 785 -6.20 -8.10 -37.31
CA LEU A 785 -7.54 -7.63 -36.96
C LEU A 785 -7.93 -6.31 -37.66
N GLY A 786 -7.00 -5.70 -38.41
CA GLY A 786 -7.21 -4.44 -39.12
C GLY A 786 -6.97 -3.19 -38.28
N LEU A 787 -6.36 -3.32 -37.10
CA LEU A 787 -5.92 -2.17 -36.31
C LEU A 787 -4.74 -1.46 -36.98
N THR A 788 -4.67 -0.14 -36.79
CA THR A 788 -3.62 0.72 -37.35
C THR A 788 -3.02 1.58 -36.23
N SER A 789 -1.95 2.33 -36.50
CA SER A 789 -1.25 3.19 -35.50
C SER A 789 -0.59 2.42 -34.35
N ILE A 790 -0.08 1.22 -34.64
CA ILE A 790 0.59 0.37 -33.65
C ILE A 790 2.08 0.69 -33.61
N ARG A 791 2.66 0.75 -32.41
CA ARG A 791 4.10 0.95 -32.16
C ARG A 791 4.61 -0.10 -31.19
N VAL A 792 5.78 -0.64 -31.51
CA VAL A 792 6.50 -1.55 -30.62
C VAL A 792 7.38 -0.70 -29.72
N ILE A 793 7.22 -0.83 -28.41
CA ILE A 793 8.13 -0.22 -27.44
C ILE A 793 8.72 -1.33 -26.60
N GLY A 794 10.05 -1.45 -26.65
CA GLY A 794 10.82 -2.39 -25.82
C GLY A 794 10.95 -1.93 -24.36
N HIS A 795 11.93 -2.49 -23.67
CA HIS A 795 12.26 -2.07 -22.30
C HIS A 795 13.27 -0.91 -22.30
N PRO A 796 13.37 -0.13 -21.21
CA PRO A 796 14.45 0.85 -21.05
C PRO A 796 15.82 0.16 -21.08
N PRO A 797 16.90 0.89 -21.39
CA PRO A 797 18.25 0.31 -21.43
C PRO A 797 18.64 -0.26 -20.05
N ILE A 798 19.02 -1.54 -20.02
CA ILE A 798 19.49 -2.24 -18.81
C ILE A 798 20.98 -2.54 -18.99
N SER A 799 21.83 -1.89 -18.19
CA SER A 799 23.28 -2.09 -18.30
C SER A 799 23.73 -3.34 -17.55
N SER A 800 24.70 -4.07 -18.12
CA SER A 800 25.34 -5.17 -17.42
C SER A 800 26.08 -4.70 -16.15
N MET A 801 26.14 -5.58 -15.16
CA MET A 801 26.81 -5.35 -13.89
C MET A 801 28.04 -6.25 -13.73
N LEU A 802 28.98 -5.84 -12.88
CA LEU A 802 30.08 -6.72 -12.46
C LEU A 802 29.53 -7.91 -11.67
N SER A 803 29.72 -9.11 -12.21
CA SER A 803 29.09 -10.34 -11.72
C SER A 803 30.09 -11.30 -11.07
N PRO A 804 29.68 -12.01 -10.00
CA PRO A 804 30.47 -13.12 -9.45
C PRO A 804 30.65 -14.27 -10.44
N SER A 805 31.73 -15.01 -10.26
CA SER A 805 32.08 -16.23 -11.00
C SER A 805 31.16 -17.41 -10.65
N PHE A 806 31.28 -18.50 -11.41
CA PHE A 806 30.51 -19.73 -11.19
C PHE A 806 30.71 -20.30 -9.77
N GLU A 807 31.95 -20.30 -9.28
CA GLU A 807 32.35 -20.89 -8.00
C GLU A 807 31.86 -20.10 -6.79
N GLU A 808 31.64 -18.79 -6.95
CA GLU A 808 31.12 -17.89 -5.91
C GLU A 808 29.60 -17.99 -5.73
N ARG A 809 28.93 -18.76 -6.60
CA ARG A 809 27.48 -18.87 -6.65
C ARG A 809 27.01 -20.28 -6.32
N SER A 810 25.85 -20.40 -5.69
CA SER A 810 25.24 -21.70 -5.36
C SER A 810 23.71 -21.63 -5.35
N GLY A 811 23.06 -22.76 -5.59
CA GLY A 811 21.60 -22.85 -5.54
C GLY A 811 20.91 -22.33 -6.80
N ILE A 812 19.59 -22.50 -6.82
CA ILE A 812 18.68 -22.22 -7.92
C ILE A 812 17.68 -21.17 -7.43
N LEU A 813 17.40 -20.17 -8.25
CA LEU A 813 16.42 -19.12 -7.96
C LEU A 813 15.18 -19.29 -8.83
N LEU A 814 13.98 -19.24 -8.23
CA LEU A 814 12.76 -18.89 -8.94
C LEU A 814 12.30 -17.54 -8.41
N ALA A 815 12.32 -16.53 -9.28
CA ALA A 815 11.73 -15.23 -9.00
C ALA A 815 10.22 -15.30 -9.28
N LEU A 816 9.39 -15.05 -8.28
CA LEU A 816 7.95 -15.32 -8.34
C LEU A 816 7.15 -14.08 -7.96
N PRO A 817 6.42 -13.47 -8.90
CA PRO A 817 5.34 -12.54 -8.60
C PRO A 817 3.98 -13.26 -8.71
N VAL A 818 3.56 -13.96 -7.66
CA VAL A 818 2.27 -14.66 -7.62
C VAL A 818 1.21 -13.77 -6.98
N HIS A 819 0.28 -13.31 -7.82
CA HIS A 819 -0.79 -12.40 -7.42
C HIS A 819 -2.05 -13.15 -7.00
N THR A 820 -2.41 -14.19 -7.77
CA THR A 820 -3.66 -14.93 -7.56
C THR A 820 -3.49 -16.41 -7.84
N SER A 821 -4.31 -17.23 -7.16
CA SER A 821 -4.25 -18.68 -7.36
C SER A 821 -4.60 -19.01 -8.80
N GLY A 822 -3.69 -19.73 -9.45
CA GLY A 822 -3.86 -20.19 -10.82
C GLY A 822 -3.40 -19.21 -11.90
N ASP A 823 -2.78 -18.07 -11.55
CA ASP A 823 -2.10 -17.21 -12.52
C ASP A 823 -0.96 -17.92 -13.26
N ALA A 824 -0.36 -17.26 -14.26
CA ALA A 824 0.65 -17.87 -15.12
C ALA A 824 1.91 -18.33 -14.36
N VAL A 825 2.32 -17.59 -13.33
CA VAL A 825 3.51 -17.89 -12.52
C VAL A 825 3.19 -19.04 -11.56
N HIS A 826 2.02 -19.02 -10.92
CA HIS A 826 1.54 -20.11 -10.06
C HIS A 826 1.41 -21.43 -10.83
N ASP A 827 0.90 -21.39 -12.08
CA ASP A 827 0.87 -22.55 -12.98
C ASP A 827 2.27 -23.11 -13.25
N GLY A 828 3.23 -22.24 -13.60
CA GLY A 828 4.62 -22.62 -13.83
C GLY A 828 5.28 -23.22 -12.60
N LEU A 829 5.05 -22.62 -11.43
CA LEU A 829 5.55 -23.09 -10.15
C LEU A 829 5.01 -24.49 -9.82
N HIS A 830 3.71 -24.71 -10.01
CA HIS A 830 3.09 -26.01 -9.81
C HIS A 830 3.69 -27.06 -10.74
N PHE A 831 3.85 -26.76 -12.03
CA PHE A 831 4.54 -27.64 -12.99
C PHE A 831 5.98 -27.96 -12.55
N PHE A 832 6.76 -26.94 -12.17
CA PHE A 832 8.15 -27.16 -11.75
C PHE A 832 8.25 -28.03 -10.50
N ILE A 833 7.46 -27.74 -9.47
CA ILE A 833 7.53 -28.45 -8.19
C ILE A 833 7.06 -29.90 -8.34
N HIS A 834 5.93 -30.13 -9.02
CA HIS A 834 5.33 -31.46 -9.09
C HIS A 834 5.97 -32.34 -10.17
N ASP A 835 6.34 -31.79 -11.31
CA ASP A 835 6.76 -32.59 -12.47
C ASP A 835 8.28 -32.57 -12.71
N VAL A 836 8.98 -31.50 -12.30
CA VAL A 836 10.42 -31.30 -12.59
C VAL A 836 11.31 -31.58 -11.36
N LEU A 837 10.94 -31.08 -10.18
CA LEU A 837 11.81 -31.04 -9.00
C LEU A 837 12.34 -32.43 -8.58
N SER A 838 11.48 -33.45 -8.59
CA SER A 838 11.85 -34.83 -8.24
C SER A 838 12.87 -35.45 -9.20
N LYS A 839 12.97 -34.95 -10.44
CA LYS A 839 13.93 -35.42 -11.44
C LYS A 839 15.32 -34.83 -11.21
N LEU A 840 15.43 -33.70 -10.51
CA LEU A 840 16.70 -33.08 -10.14
C LEU A 840 17.42 -33.86 -9.04
N ASP A 841 16.68 -34.63 -8.23
CA ASP A 841 17.21 -35.34 -7.08
C ASP A 841 18.34 -36.32 -7.40
N ARG A 842 18.27 -36.94 -8.57
CA ARG A 842 19.23 -37.97 -8.99
C ARG A 842 20.60 -37.41 -9.38
N ASP A 843 20.61 -36.24 -10.03
CA ASP A 843 21.76 -35.78 -10.81
C ASP A 843 22.38 -34.48 -10.27
N LEU A 844 21.70 -33.77 -9.35
CA LEU A 844 22.25 -32.59 -8.66
C LEU A 844 22.67 -32.89 -7.22
N PRO A 845 23.71 -32.22 -6.71
CA PRO A 845 24.15 -32.44 -5.33
C PRO A 845 23.14 -31.84 -4.31
N PRO A 846 23.16 -32.26 -3.04
CA PRO A 846 22.20 -31.81 -2.02
C PRO A 846 22.19 -30.29 -1.78
N GLU A 847 23.33 -29.62 -1.96
CA GLU A 847 23.49 -28.17 -1.85
C GLU A 847 22.90 -27.36 -3.03
N ALA A 848 22.46 -28.03 -4.10
CA ALA A 848 21.69 -27.40 -5.17
C ALA A 848 20.22 -27.26 -4.75
N THR A 849 20.00 -26.38 -3.78
CA THR A 849 18.68 -26.03 -3.24
C THR A 849 18.01 -24.98 -4.11
N VAL A 850 16.69 -24.93 -4.03
CA VAL A 850 15.83 -24.05 -4.80
C VAL A 850 15.21 -23.03 -3.85
N LEU A 851 15.55 -21.76 -4.04
CA LEU A 851 14.93 -20.65 -3.33
C LEU A 851 13.81 -20.05 -4.17
N LEU A 852 12.65 -19.92 -3.55
CA LEU A 852 11.49 -19.23 -4.09
C LEU A 852 11.46 -17.82 -3.47
N ALA A 853 11.55 -16.77 -4.29
CA ALA A 853 11.65 -15.38 -3.82
C ALA A 853 10.88 -14.43 -4.73
N GLY A 854 10.30 -13.36 -4.17
CA GLY A 854 9.48 -12.40 -4.90
C GLY A 854 8.14 -12.18 -4.21
N TYR A 855 7.22 -11.48 -4.87
CA TYR A 855 5.90 -11.20 -4.32
C TYR A 855 4.98 -12.41 -4.29
N ARG A 856 4.34 -12.60 -3.14
CA ARG A 856 3.27 -13.58 -2.95
C ARG A 856 2.13 -12.89 -2.23
N SER A 857 0.96 -12.85 -2.87
CA SER A 857 -0.27 -12.41 -2.20
C SER A 857 -0.56 -13.26 -0.96
N GLU A 858 -1.03 -12.63 0.12
CA GLU A 858 -1.33 -13.29 1.40
C GLU A 858 -2.34 -14.43 1.28
N GLN A 859 -3.20 -14.37 0.25
CA GLN A 859 -4.22 -15.39 -0.04
C GLN A 859 -3.64 -16.70 -0.60
N ILE A 860 -2.37 -16.71 -1.02
CA ILE A 860 -1.72 -17.87 -1.64
C ILE A 860 -1.03 -18.70 -0.56
N ASP A 861 -1.54 -19.88 -0.24
CA ASP A 861 -0.83 -20.82 0.64
C ASP A 861 0.19 -21.68 -0.14
N LEU A 862 1.49 -21.44 0.09
CA LEU A 862 2.59 -22.23 -0.46
C LEU A 862 3.17 -23.23 0.58
N SER A 863 2.57 -23.35 1.76
CA SER A 863 3.07 -24.23 2.83
C SER A 863 3.18 -25.69 2.39
N ALA A 864 2.30 -26.14 1.49
CA ALA A 864 2.35 -27.47 0.88
C ALA A 864 3.68 -27.73 0.15
N PHE A 865 4.32 -26.70 -0.39
CA PHE A 865 5.59 -26.81 -1.12
C PHE A 865 6.79 -26.98 -0.19
N THR A 866 6.74 -26.49 1.06
CA THR A 866 7.84 -26.65 2.03
C THR A 866 8.15 -28.12 2.40
N ARG A 867 7.31 -29.07 1.97
CA ARG A 867 7.50 -30.51 2.19
C ARG A 867 8.60 -31.12 1.31
N TYR A 868 8.99 -30.47 0.21
CA TYR A 868 10.00 -30.99 -0.70
C TYR A 868 11.42 -30.66 -0.24
N ARG A 869 12.29 -31.68 -0.20
CA ARG A 869 13.64 -31.61 0.40
C ARG A 869 14.56 -30.54 -0.22
N ARG A 870 14.40 -30.22 -1.51
CA ARG A 870 15.24 -29.24 -2.22
C ARG A 870 14.74 -27.80 -2.10
N LEU A 871 13.53 -27.57 -1.60
CA LEU A 871 13.00 -26.22 -1.45
C LEU A 871 13.51 -25.59 -0.15
N GLU A 872 14.05 -24.38 -0.26
CA GLU A 872 14.43 -23.56 0.88
C GLU A 872 13.18 -22.92 1.53
N ALA A 873 13.33 -22.48 2.78
CA ALA A 873 12.30 -21.68 3.42
C ALA A 873 12.09 -20.37 2.64
N PHE A 874 10.83 -19.96 2.53
CA PHE A 874 10.44 -18.71 1.88
C PHE A 874 10.83 -17.53 2.78
N PRO A 875 11.71 -16.62 2.32
CA PRO A 875 12.00 -15.41 3.07
C PRO A 875 10.81 -14.45 2.99
N GLU A 876 10.48 -13.79 4.10
CA GLU A 876 9.44 -12.75 4.14
C GLU A 876 9.84 -11.52 3.31
N GLU A 877 11.13 -11.16 3.34
CA GLU A 877 11.72 -10.11 2.53
C GLU A 877 12.96 -10.62 1.79
N ALA A 878 13.07 -10.30 0.50
CA ALA A 878 14.16 -10.75 -0.35
C ALA A 878 14.71 -9.60 -1.22
N ASP A 879 16.00 -9.31 -1.08
CA ASP A 879 16.72 -8.47 -2.03
C ASP A 879 17.04 -9.29 -3.29
N LEU A 880 16.21 -9.12 -4.32
CA LEU A 880 16.37 -9.79 -5.61
C LEU A 880 17.75 -9.51 -6.24
N THR A 881 18.31 -8.30 -6.06
CA THR A 881 19.62 -7.96 -6.61
C THR A 881 20.72 -8.79 -5.95
N ALA A 882 20.66 -8.94 -4.62
CA ALA A 882 21.58 -9.81 -3.89
C ALA A 882 21.40 -11.28 -4.29
N LEU A 883 20.17 -11.72 -4.55
CA LEU A 883 19.88 -13.07 -5.01
C LEU A 883 20.41 -13.35 -6.42
N TYR A 884 20.28 -12.40 -7.36
CA TYR A 884 20.87 -12.52 -8.70
C TYR A 884 22.41 -12.65 -8.67
N ARG A 885 23.05 -12.07 -7.65
CA ARG A 885 24.49 -12.16 -7.46
C ARG A 885 24.93 -13.47 -6.81
N SER A 886 24.14 -14.03 -5.90
CA SER A 886 24.52 -15.20 -5.08
C SER A 886 24.07 -16.55 -5.65
N ARG A 887 22.96 -16.58 -6.40
CA ARG A 887 22.40 -17.82 -6.96
C ARG A 887 23.13 -18.23 -8.24
N ARG A 888 23.19 -19.53 -8.51
CA ARG A 888 23.96 -20.08 -9.65
C ARG A 888 23.18 -20.07 -10.95
N ILE A 889 21.88 -20.38 -10.90
CA ILE A 889 21.00 -20.31 -12.07
C ILE A 889 19.66 -19.72 -11.68
N LEU A 890 19.03 -19.01 -12.62
CA LEU A 890 17.62 -18.64 -12.56
C LEU A 890 16.77 -19.69 -13.30
N VAL A 891 15.59 -20.00 -12.78
CA VAL A 891 14.61 -20.85 -13.45
C VAL A 891 13.30 -20.08 -13.59
N GLU A 892 12.77 -20.01 -14.81
CA GLU A 892 11.45 -19.46 -15.11
C GLU A 892 10.60 -20.55 -15.81
N PRO A 893 9.74 -21.27 -15.05
CA PRO A 893 8.99 -22.41 -15.56
C PRO A 893 7.62 -22.04 -16.15
N ALA A 894 7.21 -20.77 -16.14
CA ALA A 894 5.88 -20.37 -16.57
C ALA A 894 5.59 -20.80 -18.02
N ARG A 895 4.55 -21.61 -18.19
CA ARG A 895 4.16 -22.19 -19.49
C ARG A 895 3.23 -21.27 -20.27
N VAL A 896 2.49 -20.45 -19.53
CA VAL A 896 1.40 -19.60 -20.02
C VAL A 896 1.63 -18.11 -19.78
N LEU A 897 2.84 -17.71 -19.38
CA LEU A 897 3.19 -16.30 -19.21
C LEU A 897 3.23 -15.61 -20.57
N ALA A 898 2.32 -14.65 -20.76
CA ALA A 898 2.21 -13.89 -22.02
C ALA A 898 3.20 -12.72 -22.10
N ALA A 899 3.69 -12.23 -20.95
CA ALA A 899 4.58 -11.07 -20.86
C ALA A 899 6.05 -11.48 -20.88
N ALA A 900 6.91 -10.58 -21.36
CA ALA A 900 8.36 -10.71 -21.23
C ALA A 900 8.75 -10.49 -19.75
N PRO A 901 9.29 -11.50 -19.03
CA PRO A 901 9.64 -11.34 -17.63
C PRO A 901 10.87 -10.44 -17.47
N ARG A 902 10.65 -9.25 -16.91
CA ARG A 902 11.70 -8.26 -16.63
C ARG A 902 12.74 -8.81 -15.64
N GLU A 903 12.32 -9.67 -14.72
CA GLU A 903 13.18 -10.36 -13.75
C GLU A 903 14.26 -11.20 -14.43
N VAL A 904 13.95 -11.79 -15.59
CA VAL A 904 14.91 -12.56 -16.39
C VAL A 904 15.94 -11.63 -17.05
N LEU A 905 15.51 -10.43 -17.49
CA LEU A 905 16.40 -9.42 -18.05
C LEU A 905 17.34 -8.86 -16.98
N ASP A 906 16.82 -8.54 -15.80
CA ASP A 906 17.61 -8.04 -14.67
C ASP A 906 18.62 -9.09 -14.17
N ALA A 907 18.22 -10.38 -14.13
CA ALA A 907 19.12 -11.49 -13.84
C ALA A 907 20.22 -11.65 -14.90
N ALA A 908 19.88 -11.53 -16.19
CA ALA A 908 20.86 -11.57 -17.28
C ALA A 908 21.86 -10.41 -17.20
N ALA A 909 21.41 -9.18 -16.90
CA ALA A 909 22.28 -8.04 -16.67
C ALA A 909 23.23 -8.27 -15.47
N ALA A 910 22.75 -8.94 -14.41
CA ALA A 910 23.54 -9.41 -13.29
C ALA A 910 24.44 -10.64 -13.60
N GLY A 911 24.44 -11.13 -14.85
CA GLY A 911 25.25 -12.26 -15.29
C GLY A 911 24.81 -13.60 -14.70
N LEU A 912 23.54 -13.72 -14.30
CA LEU A 912 22.93 -14.98 -13.84
C LEU A 912 22.27 -15.68 -15.04
N PRO A 913 22.83 -16.80 -15.52
CA PRO A 913 22.23 -17.53 -16.64
C PRO A 913 20.94 -18.23 -16.22
N SER A 914 20.03 -18.41 -17.18
CA SER A 914 18.68 -18.88 -16.93
C SER A 914 18.29 -20.12 -17.72
N VAL A 915 17.42 -20.94 -17.11
CA VAL A 915 16.64 -21.97 -17.79
C VAL A 915 15.20 -21.49 -17.88
N LEU A 916 14.69 -21.41 -19.11
CA LEU A 916 13.41 -20.79 -19.41
C LEU A 916 12.48 -21.80 -20.09
N SER A 917 11.17 -21.66 -19.91
CA SER A 917 10.19 -22.35 -20.75
C SER A 917 10.31 -21.88 -22.21
N GLU A 918 9.88 -22.72 -23.16
CA GLU A 918 9.87 -22.34 -24.58
C GLU A 918 9.05 -21.08 -24.85
N SER A 919 7.90 -20.93 -24.18
CA SER A 919 7.04 -19.74 -24.28
C SER A 919 7.81 -18.47 -23.90
N VAL A 920 8.58 -18.51 -22.80
CA VAL A 920 9.34 -17.35 -22.32
C VAL A 920 10.55 -17.06 -23.23
N CYS A 921 11.27 -18.09 -23.71
CA CYS A 921 12.32 -17.90 -24.72
C CYS A 921 11.80 -17.15 -25.95
N HIS A 922 10.62 -17.54 -26.44
CA HIS A 922 9.99 -16.93 -27.61
C HIS A 922 9.63 -15.47 -27.36
N THR A 923 9.00 -15.16 -26.22
CA THR A 923 8.62 -13.78 -25.86
C THR A 923 9.83 -12.85 -25.73
N LEU A 924 10.97 -13.36 -25.26
CA LEU A 924 12.23 -12.61 -25.17
C LEU A 924 13.03 -12.58 -26.47
N GLY A 925 12.70 -13.41 -27.46
CA GLY A 925 13.51 -13.59 -28.67
C GLY A 925 14.87 -14.23 -28.41
N TRP A 926 15.00 -15.06 -27.37
CA TRP A 926 16.25 -15.67 -26.92
C TRP A 926 16.47 -17.07 -27.50
N GLU A 927 17.73 -17.41 -27.81
CA GLU A 927 18.12 -18.66 -28.46
C GLU A 927 18.61 -19.71 -27.45
N ASP A 928 18.06 -20.93 -27.57
CA ASP A 928 18.45 -22.11 -26.77
C ASP A 928 19.91 -22.51 -27.04
N GLY A 929 20.70 -22.65 -25.97
CA GLY A 929 22.11 -22.98 -26.03
C GLY A 929 23.06 -21.80 -26.25
N GLN A 930 22.53 -20.60 -26.49
CA GLN A 930 23.32 -19.37 -26.66
C GLN A 930 23.06 -18.37 -25.54
N THR A 931 21.87 -17.77 -25.48
CA THR A 931 21.51 -16.75 -24.49
C THR A 931 20.82 -17.34 -23.26
N CYS A 932 20.21 -18.51 -23.38
CA CYS A 932 19.60 -19.27 -22.28
C CYS A 932 19.61 -20.78 -22.60
N LEU A 933 19.14 -21.62 -21.67
CA LEU A 933 18.69 -22.97 -22.02
C LEU A 933 17.16 -23.05 -22.02
N SER A 934 16.59 -23.68 -23.04
CA SER A 934 15.16 -23.94 -23.12
C SER A 934 14.81 -25.30 -22.51
N GLY A 935 13.90 -25.27 -21.54
CA GLY A 935 13.28 -26.47 -20.99
C GLY A 935 12.22 -27.10 -21.90
N GLY A 936 11.89 -26.49 -23.03
CA GLY A 936 10.81 -26.92 -23.93
C GLY A 936 9.41 -26.55 -23.44
N PHE A 937 8.40 -26.79 -24.27
CA PHE A 937 7.00 -26.61 -23.92
C PHE A 937 6.39 -27.87 -23.28
N CYS A 938 6.01 -27.78 -22.00
CA CYS A 938 5.39 -28.88 -21.23
C CYS A 938 6.22 -30.20 -21.18
N ASP A 939 7.55 -30.11 -21.23
CA ASP A 939 8.44 -31.28 -21.21
C ASP A 939 9.27 -31.30 -19.91
N PRO A 940 8.80 -31.99 -18.84
CA PRO A 940 9.50 -31.98 -17.56
C PRO A 940 10.87 -32.68 -17.62
N ASP A 941 11.07 -33.64 -18.52
CA ASP A 941 12.36 -34.34 -18.65
C ASP A 941 13.41 -33.48 -19.36
N ARG A 942 13.02 -32.74 -20.40
CA ARG A 942 13.91 -31.75 -21.04
C ARG A 942 14.21 -30.61 -20.08
N PHE A 943 13.21 -30.10 -19.36
CA PHE A 943 13.39 -29.03 -18.39
C PHE A 943 14.39 -29.43 -17.30
N ALA A 944 14.22 -30.60 -16.69
CA ALA A 944 15.16 -31.12 -15.69
C ALA A 944 16.58 -31.26 -16.25
N LYS A 945 16.74 -31.80 -17.47
CA LYS A 945 18.05 -31.93 -18.12
C LYS A 945 18.72 -30.58 -18.38
N ALA A 946 17.96 -29.56 -18.78
CA ALA A 946 18.48 -28.21 -18.97
C ALA A 946 19.00 -27.63 -17.66
N VAL A 947 18.23 -27.74 -16.58
CA VAL A 947 18.64 -27.32 -15.22
C VAL A 947 19.91 -28.02 -14.78
N ILE A 948 19.97 -29.35 -14.88
CA ILE A 948 21.14 -30.15 -14.51
C ILE A 948 22.37 -29.72 -15.31
N ARG A 949 22.23 -29.59 -16.63
CA ARG A 949 23.33 -29.24 -17.53
C ARG A 949 23.87 -27.85 -17.22
N LEU A 950 23.01 -26.84 -17.07
CA LEU A 950 23.45 -25.48 -16.77
C LEU A 950 24.11 -25.35 -15.39
N TYR A 951 23.63 -26.12 -14.41
CA TYR A 951 24.16 -26.07 -13.04
C TYR A 951 25.54 -26.74 -12.90
N THR A 952 25.87 -27.69 -13.78
CA THR A 952 27.06 -28.55 -13.66
C THR A 952 28.17 -28.23 -14.68
N ASP A 953 27.83 -27.73 -15.87
CA ASP A 953 28.79 -27.41 -16.92
C ASP A 953 29.26 -25.95 -16.83
N VAL A 954 30.43 -25.75 -16.23
CA VAL A 954 31.07 -24.43 -16.05
C VAL A 954 31.33 -23.72 -17.39
N GLY A 955 31.68 -24.48 -18.44
CA GLY A 955 31.97 -23.91 -19.76
C GLY A 955 30.71 -23.37 -20.44
N LEU A 956 29.64 -24.15 -20.38
CA LEU A 956 28.32 -23.74 -20.86
C LEU A 956 27.78 -22.55 -20.05
N TRP A 957 27.86 -22.62 -18.72
CA TRP A 957 27.41 -21.56 -17.82
C TRP A 957 28.08 -20.22 -18.16
N ASN A 958 29.42 -20.21 -18.32
CA ASN A 958 30.18 -19.00 -18.67
C ASN A 958 29.87 -18.48 -20.08
N THR A 959 29.46 -19.37 -20.98
CA THR A 959 29.05 -18.98 -22.34
C THR A 959 27.70 -18.29 -22.31
N ILE A 960 26.71 -18.90 -21.66
CA ILE A 960 25.35 -18.35 -21.55
C ILE A 960 25.36 -17.04 -20.75
N SER A 961 26.05 -16.99 -19.61
CA SER A 961 26.15 -15.77 -18.79
C SER A 961 26.72 -14.58 -19.58
N ARG A 962 27.84 -14.78 -20.29
CA ARG A 962 28.46 -13.72 -21.11
C ARG A 962 27.60 -13.34 -22.31
N GLN A 963 26.98 -14.32 -22.98
CA GLN A 963 26.14 -14.03 -24.14
C GLN A 963 24.87 -13.26 -23.74
N ALA A 964 24.24 -13.63 -22.62
CA ALA A 964 23.10 -12.90 -22.07
C ALA A 964 23.48 -11.45 -21.71
N GLN A 965 24.62 -11.24 -21.04
CA GLN A 965 25.13 -9.89 -20.77
C GLN A 965 25.46 -9.10 -22.04
N SER A 966 26.05 -9.74 -23.05
CA SER A 966 26.35 -9.11 -24.33
C SER A 966 25.08 -8.67 -25.07
N VAL A 967 23.98 -9.41 -24.95
CA VAL A 967 22.68 -9.01 -25.50
C VAL A 967 22.14 -7.80 -24.73
N MET A 968 22.21 -7.80 -23.39
CA MET A 968 21.78 -6.65 -22.58
C MET A 968 22.57 -5.38 -22.90
N ASP A 969 23.90 -5.48 -23.05
CA ASP A 969 24.73 -4.32 -23.44
C ASP A 969 24.42 -3.84 -24.86
N ALA A 970 24.17 -4.76 -25.80
CA ALA A 970 23.79 -4.41 -27.16
C ALA A 970 22.43 -3.71 -27.21
N ASP A 971 21.43 -4.24 -26.49
CA ASP A 971 20.10 -3.66 -26.38
C ASP A 971 20.14 -2.29 -25.70
N ALA A 972 20.93 -2.14 -24.63
CA ALA A 972 21.10 -0.86 -23.96
C ALA A 972 21.78 0.19 -24.86
N ALA A 973 22.78 -0.20 -25.65
CA ALA A 973 23.49 0.70 -26.56
C ALA A 973 22.63 1.15 -27.76
N HIS A 974 21.66 0.35 -28.18
CA HIS A 974 20.79 0.62 -29.32
C HIS A 974 19.33 0.93 -28.93
N SER A 975 19.06 1.14 -27.64
CA SER A 975 17.70 1.38 -27.14
C SER A 975 17.13 2.69 -27.70
N SER A 976 16.05 2.58 -28.48
CA SER A 976 15.24 3.70 -28.97
C SER A 976 14.12 4.10 -28.02
N PHE A 977 14.06 3.52 -26.81
CA PHE A 977 12.95 3.64 -25.86
C PHE A 977 12.39 5.07 -25.70
N TYR A 978 13.27 6.04 -25.44
CA TYR A 978 12.89 7.44 -25.24
C TYR A 978 12.43 8.14 -26.53
N GLU A 979 12.93 7.71 -27.69
CA GLU A 979 12.51 8.23 -28.99
C GLU A 979 11.16 7.63 -29.39
N ASP A 980 10.95 6.34 -29.13
CA ASP A 980 9.70 5.63 -29.40
C ASP A 980 8.55 6.19 -28.57
N LEU A 981 8.78 6.49 -27.28
CA LEU A 981 7.78 7.17 -26.43
C LEU A 981 7.35 8.53 -27.03
N LYS A 982 8.29 9.30 -27.58
CA LYS A 982 7.96 10.57 -28.26
C LYS A 982 7.19 10.35 -29.55
N ASP A 983 7.56 9.35 -30.34
CA ASP A 983 6.85 9.02 -31.59
C ASP A 983 5.41 8.61 -31.29
N VAL A 984 5.18 7.78 -30.27
CA VAL A 984 3.82 7.34 -29.87
C VAL A 984 2.94 8.53 -29.50
N LEU A 985 3.45 9.45 -28.69
CA LEU A 985 2.71 10.68 -28.36
C LEU A 985 2.49 11.58 -29.59
N SER A 986 3.44 11.60 -30.53
CA SER A 986 3.34 12.35 -31.79
C SER A 986 2.28 11.75 -32.73
N VAL A 987 2.18 10.42 -32.77
CA VAL A 987 1.14 9.65 -33.48
C VAL A 987 -0.23 9.91 -32.86
N ALA A 988 -0.34 9.81 -31.52
CA ALA A 988 -1.58 10.09 -30.81
C ALA A 988 -2.08 11.52 -31.09
N ALA A 989 -1.15 12.49 -31.12
CA ALA A 989 -1.42 13.89 -31.44
C ALA A 989 -1.78 14.14 -32.92
N GLY A 990 -1.67 13.14 -33.80
CA GLY A 990 -1.92 13.27 -35.23
C GLY A 990 -0.85 14.08 -35.99
N THR A 991 0.35 14.25 -35.41
CA THR A 991 1.46 14.98 -36.05
C THR A 991 2.27 14.10 -37.00
N THR A 992 2.35 12.79 -36.70
CA THR A 992 2.98 11.79 -37.57
C THR A 992 1.95 11.20 -38.54
N PRO A 993 2.20 11.21 -39.88
CA PRO A 993 1.28 10.63 -40.84
C PRO A 993 1.14 9.10 -40.66
N LEU A 994 -0.08 8.60 -40.78
CA LEU A 994 -0.36 7.17 -40.70
C LEU A 994 0.21 6.44 -41.90
N ILE A 995 0.99 5.39 -41.64
CA ILE A 995 1.46 4.46 -42.66
C ILE A 995 0.40 3.36 -42.80
N PRO A 996 -0.13 3.10 -44.01
CA PRO A 996 -1.06 2.00 -44.23
C PRO A 996 -0.40 0.66 -43.89
N SER A 997 -1.07 -0.19 -43.10
CA SER A 997 -0.58 -1.56 -42.88
C SER A 997 -0.58 -2.34 -44.21
N THR A 998 0.49 -3.09 -44.43
CA THR A 998 0.63 -4.03 -45.55
C THR A 998 0.26 -5.47 -45.16
N ALA A 999 -0.17 -5.69 -43.92
CA ALA A 999 -0.50 -7.01 -43.41
C ALA A 999 -1.77 -7.57 -44.08
N PRO A 1000 -1.84 -8.89 -44.34
CA PRO A 1000 -3.04 -9.51 -44.88
C PRO A 1000 -4.17 -9.45 -43.86
N LEU A 1001 -5.25 -8.73 -44.21
CA LEU A 1001 -6.45 -8.65 -43.38
C LEU A 1001 -7.15 -10.02 -43.31
N ARG A 1002 -7.59 -10.41 -42.11
CA ARG A 1002 -8.45 -11.57 -41.92
C ARG A 1002 -9.77 -11.36 -42.67
N PRO A 1003 -10.25 -12.31 -43.50
CA PRO A 1003 -11.58 -12.22 -44.07
C PRO A 1003 -12.62 -12.31 -42.94
N GLN A 1004 -13.41 -11.25 -42.74
CA GLN A 1004 -14.50 -11.25 -41.76
C GLN A 1004 -15.43 -12.43 -42.01
N LYS A 1005 -15.57 -13.33 -41.03
CA LYS A 1005 -16.71 -14.24 -40.97
C LYS A 1005 -17.93 -13.39 -40.64
N VAL A 1006 -18.91 -13.34 -41.54
CA VAL A 1006 -20.20 -12.70 -41.25
C VAL A 1006 -20.80 -13.47 -40.05
N PRO A 1007 -21.10 -12.81 -38.92
CA PRO A 1007 -21.69 -13.51 -37.79
C PRO A 1007 -23.07 -14.01 -38.20
N GLU A 1008 -23.30 -15.32 -38.13
CA GLU A 1008 -24.65 -15.90 -38.14
C GLU A 1008 -25.32 -15.60 -36.79
N VAL A 1009 -25.67 -14.32 -36.56
CA VAL A 1009 -26.52 -13.94 -35.44
C VAL A 1009 -27.75 -13.26 -36.01
N GLN A 1010 -28.84 -14.02 -36.08
CA GLN A 1010 -30.18 -13.47 -36.14
C GLN A 1010 -30.44 -12.69 -34.85
N ALA A 1011 -30.18 -11.39 -34.87
CA ALA A 1011 -30.72 -10.46 -33.89
C ALA A 1011 -31.40 -9.31 -34.64
N ALA A 1012 -32.73 -9.36 -34.64
CA ALA A 1012 -33.57 -8.27 -35.10
C ALA A 1012 -33.51 -7.13 -34.08
N PHE A 1013 -32.56 -6.20 -34.23
CA PHE A 1013 -32.73 -4.78 -33.88
C PHE A 1013 -31.54 -3.98 -34.40
N ALA A 1014 -31.80 -3.05 -35.32
CA ALA A 1014 -30.83 -2.08 -35.80
C ALA A 1014 -31.45 -0.67 -35.70
N PRO A 1015 -30.72 0.29 -35.13
CA PRO A 1015 -30.60 1.61 -35.72
C PRO A 1015 -29.17 1.78 -36.25
N ALA A 1016 -29.07 2.09 -37.53
CA ALA A 1016 -27.85 2.14 -38.31
C ALA A 1016 -26.84 3.21 -37.84
N PRO A 1017 -25.52 2.93 -37.89
CA PRO A 1017 -24.50 3.96 -38.01
C PRO A 1017 -24.19 4.27 -39.47
N ILE A 1018 -23.96 5.56 -39.68
CA ILE A 1018 -23.65 6.26 -40.92
C ILE A 1018 -22.40 5.67 -41.60
N ARG A 1019 -22.56 5.19 -42.84
CA ARG A 1019 -21.46 4.95 -43.78
C ARG A 1019 -20.95 6.27 -44.32
N LEU A 1020 -19.65 6.55 -44.15
CA LEU A 1020 -18.91 7.47 -45.02
C LEU A 1020 -17.72 6.74 -45.65
N GLN A 1021 -17.88 6.38 -46.93
CA GLN A 1021 -16.79 6.50 -47.90
C GLN A 1021 -17.38 7.02 -49.22
N PRO A 1022 -16.84 8.11 -49.80
CA PRO A 1022 -17.13 8.48 -51.17
C PRO A 1022 -16.43 7.50 -52.13
N ARG A 1023 -17.22 6.88 -53.01
CA ARG A 1023 -16.71 6.04 -54.12
C ARG A 1023 -15.79 6.88 -55.03
N ARG A 1024 -14.58 6.36 -55.29
CA ARG A 1024 -13.79 6.71 -56.47
C ARG A 1024 -14.61 6.37 -57.72
N LEU A 1025 -14.90 7.37 -58.54
CA LEU A 1025 -15.38 7.18 -59.91
C LEU A 1025 -14.25 6.56 -60.74
N THR A 1026 -14.52 5.40 -61.34
CA THR A 1026 -13.69 4.82 -62.39
C THR A 1026 -13.79 5.67 -63.65
N THR A 1027 -12.68 6.25 -64.07
CA THR A 1027 -12.49 6.83 -65.41
C THR A 1027 -12.57 5.72 -66.45
N GLY A 1028 -13.43 5.88 -67.46
CA GLY A 1028 -13.47 5.05 -68.66
C GLY A 1028 -14.40 5.59 -69.74
N ASN A 1029 -13.79 6.26 -70.73
CA ASN A 1029 -14.23 6.51 -72.12
C ASN A 1029 -15.61 7.15 -72.37
N VAL A 1030 -15.65 8.45 -72.69
CA VAL A 1030 -15.69 9.08 -74.05
C VAL A 1030 -15.32 10.54 -73.88
#